data_AF-A0A0W0Z1I3-F1
#
_entry.id   AF-A0A0W0Z1I3-F1
#
_cell.length_a   1.000
_cell.length_b   1.000
_cell.length_c   1.000
_cell.angle_alpha   90.00
_cell.angle_beta   90.00
_cell.angle_gamma   90.00
#
_symmetry.space_group_name_H-M   'P 1'
#
loop_
_entity.id
_entity.type
_entity.pdbx_description
1 polymer ?
#
loop_
_entity_poly.entity_id
_entity_poly.type
_entity_poly.pdbx_seq_one_letter_code
_entity_poly.pdbx_strand_id
1 'polypeptide(L)'
;MVDEAITSDKITVDDPLKSDIATLFDSRKNVGVKTIQDIHLKGEVNTDDAFAKFNELLNKSELSKQGILDALNEMNNLDGGMLWHTSRSGLTSPAKPTKEVIESMASHLFARIQYNRILALTVDPDDNYLKEQLEARKTEVLEILRNKNTAEEITTLFEAVKDQDKDKENIQEAMKDLGLEHGNDAKVKELFAEIQYNRIYKLAVADSKLKAQLDDSVNEVIEQLEGLTEVGEVTDLFNDVQDPNKSKAEIKTAMQELGLDDEDAKVKALFAENQYNRILEAVKTTNPILYAQLKDEREAVITALATPDDVDTVDKVTALLDAVKKPDTDKPGIKTAMEKLGLKHDDPAKLNELFAENQYFRILGEVQANNPKLHEQLQEKPEDVKKALAGAVDLAAVKLLVDAVQKKDKDKASIQKAMEALGLQHNENTKVKELFAENQYARILEEALANSPTLHKHLENKKTDVIVALSNANIEDLAGVNKLVEAVKNPAIDKPGIKTAMKELGLGEDDEIANELFAEAQHARILELAKDDVELKNQLTNKKTDVLNKLKEMTKVEDITALLNKLKDPATTKTQTLERMEELGLGNDEEDAKKLFAENQYKLLLENVQESNPKLYAELKAKPEDVIRALVRADKEDSAGVKLLVDAATKTDSDRLTIRSAIGALGLDPNKDKQIFAENQYSRILEMVKDSNPKLHAQLKNKRDDVIQALVDADVADLAGVNQLIEAVKDPAKDKDDVEEAMEELGLGNDEAKVKELFGENQYNKLATQMEAHKDTNPKLYDYYKDPVKRVELIKELGGKDSLESDTLDKIVQILLSEPGKRIEQQKEFSKSIEKHAQKLKPIDALDEVIHLHNPAFQAKARKDPEGMKKKYESSSQECAVMISRLEMQLKELEAVKEALQNKKLKPEDLGSTPFFGNSPAMDVLNGITEKRLKDQLDFYKQVQDKIDNHILIAIDEAVKGSKKYIYDPNSVSSRNVSREDLKQHRVGFDRKPGTNNVNVTTPPDATSSIMDFILEDEKPTKDQVRCFDVAFTHEKDTGEKVGTAARFTYDPNPPGVSGSSMLIGKEVSKSTPSKFEILQFPRDPDNKLTPDELRKAQIEFSMTMAVQILATLDKPPTKDKPLCINGFSGKQDEVAYLWTALAILGEKNPKMQFSPDALVVRGNSGFNPNAQRGRLYGFANTSIKATVFDAHSALIDNKRQDLAKLTTKRFDTKPINKVEEGTEEATKEYKDKLKTGKVKTEIENAEQKVEEDKSLKI
;
A
#
# COMPACT_ATOMS: atom_id res chain seq x y z
N MET A 1 -6.82 -9.61 94.70
CA MET A 1 -6.82 -9.91 93.25
C MET A 1 -5.37 -10.05 92.84
N VAL A 2 -5.05 -11.01 91.99
CA VAL A 2 -3.74 -11.17 91.38
C VAL A 2 -3.91 -10.80 89.91
N ASP A 3 -3.15 -9.82 89.46
CA ASP A 3 -3.12 -9.39 88.06
C ASP A 3 -1.91 -10.07 87.39
N GLU A 4 -2.11 -10.75 86.27
CA GLU A 4 -1.03 -11.48 85.61
C GLU A 4 -0.31 -10.62 84.56
N ALA A 5 1.02 -10.75 84.52
CA ALA A 5 1.85 -10.11 83.50
C ALA A 5 1.90 -10.95 82.22
N ILE A 6 1.99 -10.28 81.06
CA ILE A 6 2.15 -10.94 79.76
C ILE A 6 3.61 -11.41 79.64
N THR A 7 3.84 -12.71 79.83
CA THR A 7 5.17 -13.35 79.77
C THR A 7 5.28 -14.36 78.61
N SER A 8 6.51 -14.73 78.25
CA SER A 8 6.82 -15.76 77.24
C SER A 8 5.99 -17.03 77.42
N ASP A 9 5.87 -17.48 78.67
CA ASP A 9 5.36 -18.81 79.01
C ASP A 9 3.84 -18.91 78.84
N LYS A 10 3.14 -17.76 78.81
CA LYS A 10 1.70 -17.63 78.57
C LYS A 10 1.34 -17.29 77.09
N ILE A 11 2.34 -17.01 76.26
CA ILE A 11 2.18 -16.76 74.82
C ILE A 11 2.34 -18.09 74.05
N THR A 12 1.44 -18.38 73.09
CA THR A 12 1.36 -19.68 72.39
C THR A 12 1.66 -19.62 70.88
N VAL A 13 2.24 -18.53 70.38
CA VAL A 13 2.80 -18.46 69.01
C VAL A 13 4.23 -19.03 68.95
N ASP A 14 4.77 -19.18 67.75
CA ASP A 14 6.11 -19.72 67.51
C ASP A 14 7.24 -18.93 68.21
N ASP A 15 8.29 -19.65 68.61
CA ASP A 15 9.32 -19.20 69.56
C ASP A 15 9.97 -17.82 69.26
N PRO A 16 10.46 -17.51 68.04
CA PRO A 16 11.07 -16.20 67.77
C PRO A 16 10.08 -15.04 67.99
N LEU A 17 8.82 -15.22 67.58
CA LEU A 17 7.77 -14.23 67.75
C LEU A 17 7.29 -14.15 69.20
N LYS A 18 7.19 -15.29 69.90
CA LYS A 18 6.83 -15.42 71.32
C LYS A 18 7.83 -14.68 72.21
N SER A 19 9.12 -14.86 71.97
CA SER A 19 10.20 -14.16 72.66
C SER A 19 10.14 -12.64 72.41
N ASP A 20 10.02 -12.24 71.14
CA ASP A 20 9.90 -10.82 70.77
C ASP A 20 8.71 -10.14 71.46
N ILE A 21 7.51 -10.74 71.38
CA ILE A 21 6.30 -10.16 71.99
C ILE A 21 6.44 -10.05 73.50
N ALA A 22 7.01 -11.04 74.19
CA ALA A 22 7.25 -10.96 75.63
C ALA A 22 8.13 -9.76 76.02
N THR A 23 9.15 -9.42 75.23
CA THR A 23 10.01 -8.25 75.51
C THR A 23 9.30 -6.89 75.35
N LEU A 24 8.08 -6.84 74.81
CA LEU A 24 7.28 -5.60 74.79
C LEU A 24 6.72 -5.24 76.18
N PHE A 25 6.55 -6.23 77.07
CA PHE A 25 5.86 -6.09 78.37
C PHE A 25 6.78 -6.26 79.59
N ASP A 26 8.09 -6.46 79.43
CA ASP A 26 9.03 -6.54 80.57
C ASP A 26 9.29 -5.14 81.19
N SER A 27 8.69 -4.91 82.37
CA SER A 27 8.72 -3.66 83.11
C SER A 27 10.05 -3.33 83.83
N ARG A 28 11.10 -4.15 83.66
CA ARG A 28 12.40 -3.97 84.33
C ARG A 28 13.30 -2.87 83.73
N LYS A 29 12.88 -2.16 82.67
CA LYS A 29 13.80 -1.28 81.90
C LYS A 29 13.62 0.25 82.00
N ASN A 30 12.53 0.80 82.53
CA ASN A 30 12.44 2.27 82.78
C ASN A 30 11.40 2.69 83.84
N VAL A 31 11.32 3.99 84.13
CA VAL A 31 10.45 4.56 85.18
C VAL A 31 9.57 5.69 84.65
N GLY A 32 8.27 5.43 84.49
CA GLY A 32 7.25 6.42 84.18
C GLY A 32 5.88 5.75 84.04
N VAL A 33 4.81 6.36 84.55
CA VAL A 33 3.44 5.82 84.43
C VAL A 33 2.86 6.22 83.06
N LYS A 34 2.06 5.33 82.44
CA LYS A 34 1.43 5.41 81.10
C LYS A 34 2.24 4.76 79.98
N THR A 35 2.68 3.52 80.15
CA THR A 35 3.39 2.78 79.08
C THR A 35 2.80 1.40 78.82
N ILE A 36 3.12 0.81 77.66
CA ILE A 36 2.69 -0.56 77.29
C ILE A 36 3.20 -1.60 78.31
N GLN A 37 4.33 -1.32 78.97
CA GLN A 37 4.98 -2.19 79.98
C GLN A 37 4.21 -2.26 81.30
N ASP A 38 3.19 -1.42 81.51
CA ASP A 38 2.35 -1.40 82.71
C ASP A 38 0.99 -2.14 82.51
N ILE A 39 0.81 -2.85 81.38
CA ILE A 39 -0.43 -3.56 81.01
C ILE A 39 -0.41 -5.02 81.50
N HIS A 40 -1.50 -5.43 82.15
CA HIS A 40 -1.74 -6.75 82.72
C HIS A 40 -3.09 -7.34 82.29
N LEU A 41 -3.24 -8.66 82.45
CA LEU A 41 -4.51 -9.37 82.29
C LEU A 41 -5.13 -9.69 83.65
N LYS A 42 -6.47 -9.64 83.73
CA LYS A 42 -7.19 -9.42 85.00
C LYS A 42 -7.92 -10.66 85.55
N GLY A 43 -7.32 -11.26 86.58
CA GLY A 43 -8.01 -12.09 87.58
C GLY A 43 -8.36 -13.53 87.21
N GLU A 44 -8.18 -14.44 88.16
CA GLU A 44 -8.14 -15.92 88.04
C GLU A 44 -9.23 -16.61 87.18
N VAL A 45 -10.42 -16.01 87.00
CA VAL A 45 -11.50 -16.60 86.18
C VAL A 45 -11.54 -16.04 84.74
N ASN A 46 -11.03 -14.82 84.53
CA ASN A 46 -11.02 -14.15 83.22
C ASN A 46 -9.63 -14.12 82.57
N THR A 47 -8.55 -14.44 83.30
CA THR A 47 -7.18 -14.42 82.78
C THR A 47 -6.96 -15.45 81.67
N ASP A 48 -7.48 -16.67 81.81
CA ASP A 48 -7.32 -17.70 80.77
C ASP A 48 -8.12 -17.33 79.50
N ASP A 49 -9.33 -16.80 79.63
CA ASP A 49 -10.11 -16.25 78.50
C ASP A 49 -9.41 -15.04 77.84
N ALA A 50 -8.77 -14.18 78.64
CA ALA A 50 -8.02 -13.03 78.13
C ALA A 50 -6.73 -13.46 77.41
N PHE A 51 -6.00 -14.45 77.92
CA PHE A 51 -4.86 -15.04 77.21
C PHE A 51 -5.31 -15.84 75.98
N ALA A 52 -6.47 -16.49 76.01
CA ALA A 52 -7.05 -17.15 74.84
C ALA A 52 -7.34 -16.13 73.72
N LYS A 53 -8.05 -15.03 74.02
CA LYS A 53 -8.28 -13.95 73.05
C LYS A 53 -6.99 -13.26 72.58
N PHE A 54 -6.04 -13.05 73.48
CA PHE A 54 -4.74 -12.45 73.11
C PHE A 54 -3.97 -13.37 72.16
N ASN A 55 -3.85 -14.66 72.46
CA ASN A 55 -3.20 -15.62 71.58
C ASN A 55 -3.98 -15.88 70.27
N GLU A 56 -5.32 -15.86 70.29
CA GLU A 56 -6.15 -15.90 69.08
C GLU A 56 -5.83 -14.71 68.16
N LEU A 57 -5.68 -13.50 68.71
CA LEU A 57 -5.27 -12.32 67.95
C LEU A 57 -3.88 -12.49 67.34
N LEU A 58 -2.89 -12.97 68.10
CA LEU A 58 -1.52 -13.15 67.60
C LEU A 58 -1.39 -14.22 66.50
N ASN A 59 -2.30 -15.21 66.46
CA ASN A 59 -2.29 -16.31 65.49
C ASN A 59 -3.05 -16.01 64.17
N LYS A 60 -3.64 -14.82 63.99
CA LYS A 60 -4.38 -14.50 62.76
C LYS A 60 -3.45 -14.30 61.56
N SER A 61 -3.73 -14.98 60.46
CA SER A 61 -2.98 -14.84 59.19
C SER A 61 -3.10 -13.40 58.65
N GLU A 62 -4.33 -12.92 58.49
CA GLU A 62 -4.67 -11.59 57.99
C GLU A 62 -4.69 -10.56 59.14
N LEU A 63 -3.51 -10.11 59.55
CA LEU A 63 -3.35 -9.07 60.58
C LEU A 63 -3.11 -7.70 59.96
N SER A 64 -4.09 -6.81 60.12
CA SER A 64 -3.92 -5.36 59.98
C SER A 64 -3.74 -4.70 61.34
N LYS A 65 -3.08 -3.54 61.37
CA LYS A 65 -2.93 -2.70 62.56
C LYS A 65 -4.29 -2.30 63.15
N GLN A 66 -5.28 -2.05 62.29
CA GLN A 66 -6.65 -1.76 62.72
C GLN A 66 -7.32 -2.98 63.36
N GLY A 67 -7.17 -4.18 62.79
CA GLY A 67 -7.74 -5.41 63.38
C GLY A 67 -7.15 -5.73 64.77
N ILE A 68 -5.87 -5.41 65.00
CA ILE A 68 -5.23 -5.49 66.32
C ILE A 68 -5.81 -4.43 67.26
N LEU A 69 -5.96 -3.19 66.80
CA LEU A 69 -6.57 -2.09 67.56
C LEU A 69 -8.02 -2.41 67.96
N ASP A 70 -8.83 -2.95 67.05
CA ASP A 70 -10.23 -3.30 67.31
C ASP A 70 -10.36 -4.45 68.32
N ALA A 71 -9.54 -5.50 68.19
CA ALA A 71 -9.52 -6.60 69.16
C ALA A 71 -9.05 -6.15 70.56
N LEU A 72 -8.03 -5.31 70.65
CA LEU A 72 -7.59 -4.75 71.94
C LEU A 72 -8.62 -3.77 72.53
N ASN A 73 -9.34 -3.02 71.69
CA ASN A 73 -10.48 -2.20 72.12
C ASN A 73 -11.64 -3.06 72.63
N GLU A 74 -11.94 -4.21 72.01
CA GLU A 74 -12.93 -5.17 72.51
C GLU A 74 -12.53 -5.68 73.91
N MET A 75 -11.28 -6.15 74.06
CA MET A 75 -10.73 -6.61 75.34
C MET A 75 -10.74 -5.50 76.42
N ASN A 76 -10.55 -4.24 76.04
CA ASN A 76 -10.68 -3.11 76.97
C ASN A 76 -12.15 -2.80 77.31
N ASN A 77 -13.08 -2.91 76.36
CA ASN A 77 -14.45 -2.42 76.50
C ASN A 77 -15.42 -3.41 77.15
N LEU A 78 -15.16 -4.73 77.09
CA LEU A 78 -15.96 -5.76 77.76
C LEU A 78 -16.21 -5.44 79.25
N ASP A 79 -17.35 -5.88 79.78
CA ASP A 79 -17.75 -5.61 81.16
C ASP A 79 -16.74 -6.19 82.16
N GLY A 80 -16.24 -5.33 83.05
CA GLY A 80 -15.13 -5.62 83.96
C GLY A 80 -13.72 -5.38 83.39
N GLY A 81 -13.56 -5.36 82.05
CA GLY A 81 -12.31 -5.11 81.30
C GLY A 81 -11.26 -6.23 81.43
N MET A 82 -10.74 -6.73 80.30
CA MET A 82 -9.68 -7.75 80.28
C MET A 82 -8.27 -7.14 80.35
N LEU A 83 -8.06 -5.94 79.81
CA LEU A 83 -6.79 -5.21 79.84
C LEU A 83 -6.79 -4.19 81.00
N TRP A 84 -5.85 -4.31 81.94
CA TRP A 84 -5.76 -3.45 83.13
C TRP A 84 -4.36 -2.81 83.24
N HIS A 85 -4.30 -1.52 83.58
CA HIS A 85 -3.05 -0.78 83.80
C HIS A 85 -2.78 -0.65 85.31
N THR A 86 -1.61 -1.11 85.77
CA THR A 86 -1.23 -1.02 87.19
C THR A 86 -0.63 0.36 87.53
N SER A 87 -0.71 0.77 88.79
CA SER A 87 -0.04 2.00 89.27
C SER A 87 0.92 1.63 90.39
N ARG A 88 2.21 2.02 90.28
CA ARG A 88 3.25 1.66 91.27
C ARG A 88 2.96 2.20 92.68
N SER A 89 2.12 3.22 92.81
CA SER A 89 1.53 3.66 94.08
C SER A 89 0.34 2.75 94.45
N GLY A 90 0.56 1.81 95.37
CA GLY A 90 -0.46 0.87 95.90
C GLY A 90 -1.57 1.50 96.76
N LEU A 91 -2.07 2.66 96.35
CA LEU A 91 -3.14 3.45 96.99
C LEU A 91 -4.21 3.91 95.98
N THR A 92 -4.00 3.68 94.68
CA THR A 92 -4.95 3.99 93.61
C THR A 92 -5.48 2.70 92.97
N SER A 93 -6.80 2.61 92.82
CA SER A 93 -7.44 1.48 92.11
C SER A 93 -6.89 1.33 90.69
N PRO A 94 -6.73 0.09 90.16
CA PRO A 94 -6.30 -0.10 88.78
C PRO A 94 -7.25 0.56 87.78
N ALA A 95 -6.70 0.96 86.63
CA ALA A 95 -7.42 1.68 85.60
C ALA A 95 -7.48 0.89 84.28
N LYS A 96 -8.51 1.14 83.47
CA LYS A 96 -8.49 0.74 82.05
C LYS A 96 -7.37 1.51 81.32
N PRO A 97 -6.58 0.88 80.43
CA PRO A 97 -5.66 1.59 79.55
C PRO A 97 -6.37 2.69 78.74
N THR A 98 -5.68 3.81 78.52
CA THR A 98 -6.21 4.89 77.68
C THR A 98 -6.11 4.52 76.20
N LYS A 99 -6.88 5.22 75.35
CA LYS A 99 -6.93 4.93 73.91
C LYS A 99 -5.54 4.99 73.26
N GLU A 100 -4.73 5.98 73.64
CA GLU A 100 -3.39 6.21 73.11
C GLU A 100 -2.42 5.08 73.48
N VAL A 101 -2.59 4.49 74.67
CA VAL A 101 -1.81 3.32 75.13
C VAL A 101 -2.18 2.08 74.31
N ILE A 102 -3.46 1.91 73.96
CA ILE A 102 -3.94 0.79 73.12
C ILE A 102 -3.50 0.95 71.66
N GLU A 103 -3.58 2.16 71.09
CA GLU A 103 -3.08 2.47 69.75
C GLU A 103 -1.56 2.24 69.65
N SER A 104 -0.81 2.58 70.70
CA SER A 104 0.62 2.29 70.80
C SER A 104 0.89 0.78 70.91
N MET A 105 0.15 0.06 71.77
CA MET A 105 0.22 -1.41 71.90
C MET A 105 -0.06 -2.12 70.58
N ALA A 106 -1.10 -1.71 69.85
CA ALA A 106 -1.45 -2.23 68.54
C ALA A 106 -0.33 -2.02 67.52
N SER A 107 0.24 -0.81 67.47
CA SER A 107 1.36 -0.46 66.58
C SER A 107 2.61 -1.33 66.84
N HIS A 108 2.94 -1.60 68.10
CA HIS A 108 4.11 -2.39 68.48
C HIS A 108 3.92 -3.91 68.23
N LEU A 109 2.73 -4.44 68.51
CA LEU A 109 2.41 -5.84 68.22
C LEU A 109 2.40 -6.10 66.71
N PHE A 110 1.76 -5.21 65.94
CA PHE A 110 1.75 -5.26 64.48
C PHE A 110 3.17 -5.31 63.91
N ALA A 111 4.04 -4.36 64.28
CA ALA A 111 5.42 -4.31 63.80
C ALA A 111 6.22 -5.58 64.10
N ARG A 112 6.12 -6.14 65.32
CA ARG A 112 6.84 -7.36 65.70
C ARG A 112 6.36 -8.60 64.94
N ILE A 113 5.05 -8.71 64.69
CA ILE A 113 4.48 -9.82 63.92
C ILE A 113 4.94 -9.76 62.46
N GLN A 114 4.89 -8.57 61.83
CA GLN A 114 5.27 -8.42 60.43
C GLN A 114 6.79 -8.50 60.21
N TYR A 115 7.61 -8.03 61.15
CA TYR A 115 9.08 -8.24 61.13
C TYR A 115 9.44 -9.73 61.07
N ASN A 116 8.86 -10.55 61.96
CA ASN A 116 9.14 -11.98 61.99
C ASN A 116 8.57 -12.73 60.77
N ARG A 117 7.57 -12.16 60.08
CA ARG A 117 7.07 -12.68 58.81
C ARG A 117 8.05 -12.43 57.65
N ILE A 118 8.54 -11.21 57.47
CA ILE A 118 9.52 -10.92 56.40
C ILE A 118 10.85 -11.64 56.62
N LEU A 119 11.29 -11.79 57.88
CA LEU A 119 12.46 -12.62 58.23
C LEU A 119 12.22 -14.13 57.96
N ALA A 120 10.97 -14.59 58.00
CA ALA A 120 10.59 -15.94 57.61
C ALA A 120 10.36 -16.11 56.09
N LEU A 121 10.49 -15.05 55.29
CA LEU A 121 10.52 -15.11 53.83
C LEU A 121 11.95 -15.17 53.27
N THR A 122 12.98 -14.77 54.04
CA THR A 122 14.41 -15.01 53.72
C THR A 122 14.84 -16.42 54.15
N VAL A 123 14.17 -17.44 53.58
CA VAL A 123 14.36 -18.87 53.90
C VAL A 123 14.96 -19.65 52.73
N ASP A 124 15.04 -19.05 51.54
CA ASP A 124 15.91 -19.54 50.47
C ASP A 124 17.38 -19.49 50.94
N PRO A 125 18.22 -20.52 50.69
CA PRO A 125 19.66 -20.41 50.92
C PRO A 125 20.33 -19.30 50.10
N ASP A 126 19.65 -18.78 49.07
CA ASP A 126 20.14 -17.74 48.16
C ASP A 126 19.61 -16.33 48.55
N ASP A 127 19.13 -16.15 49.79
CA ASP A 127 18.67 -14.88 50.41
C ASP A 127 19.58 -14.38 51.55
N ASN A 128 20.78 -14.98 51.73
CA ASN A 128 21.59 -14.81 52.95
C ASN A 128 21.88 -13.33 53.28
N TYR A 129 22.23 -12.53 52.27
CA TYR A 129 22.58 -11.14 52.46
C TYR A 129 21.40 -10.31 53.01
N LEU A 130 20.21 -10.45 52.41
CA LEU A 130 19.00 -9.72 52.81
C LEU A 130 18.58 -10.07 54.24
N LYS A 131 18.74 -11.33 54.63
CA LYS A 131 18.53 -11.81 56.00
C LYS A 131 19.46 -11.13 57.01
N GLU A 132 20.75 -11.05 56.71
CA GLU A 132 21.72 -10.35 57.57
C GLU A 132 21.38 -8.86 57.73
N GLN A 133 20.93 -8.17 56.68
CA GLN A 133 20.51 -6.77 56.80
C GLN A 133 19.28 -6.60 57.69
N LEU A 134 18.29 -7.49 57.57
CA LEU A 134 17.08 -7.48 58.42
C LEU A 134 17.43 -7.68 59.90
N GLU A 135 18.28 -8.67 60.23
CA GLU A 135 18.69 -8.95 61.61
C GLU A 135 19.57 -7.83 62.18
N ALA A 136 20.53 -7.31 61.40
CA ALA A 136 21.41 -6.22 61.82
C ALA A 136 20.66 -4.90 62.09
N ARG A 137 19.59 -4.61 61.31
CA ARG A 137 18.80 -3.36 61.41
C ARG A 137 17.42 -3.54 62.02
N LYS A 138 17.23 -4.61 62.81
CA LYS A 138 15.96 -4.98 63.45
C LYS A 138 15.25 -3.82 64.17
N THR A 139 15.97 -2.86 64.74
CA THR A 139 15.36 -1.72 65.45
C THR A 139 14.74 -0.72 64.50
N GLU A 140 15.45 -0.34 63.44
CA GLU A 140 15.02 0.62 62.41
C GLU A 140 13.89 0.06 61.55
N VAL A 141 14.00 -1.20 61.14
CA VAL A 141 12.92 -1.93 60.44
C VAL A 141 11.66 -1.93 61.32
N LEU A 142 11.75 -2.32 62.59
CA LEU A 142 10.60 -2.30 63.51
C LEU A 142 9.97 -0.92 63.69
N GLU A 143 10.74 0.18 63.63
CA GLU A 143 10.19 1.54 63.71
C GLU A 143 9.42 1.93 62.44
N ILE A 144 9.92 1.55 61.26
CA ILE A 144 9.19 1.73 60.00
C ILE A 144 7.90 0.89 59.98
N LEU A 145 7.94 -0.37 60.40
CA LEU A 145 6.77 -1.24 60.41
C LEU A 145 5.67 -0.77 61.39
N ARG A 146 6.00 -0.04 62.47
CA ARG A 146 5.00 0.60 63.36
C ARG A 146 4.14 1.64 62.63
N ASN A 147 4.69 2.27 61.59
CA ASN A 147 4.07 3.36 60.85
C ASN A 147 3.29 2.88 59.61
N LYS A 148 3.38 1.59 59.25
CA LYS A 148 2.50 0.92 58.27
C LYS A 148 1.20 0.44 58.94
N ASN A 149 0.22 0.01 58.15
CA ASN A 149 -1.15 -0.33 58.57
C ASN A 149 -1.59 -1.74 58.17
N THR A 150 -1.08 -2.31 57.07
CA THR A 150 -1.48 -3.64 56.58
C THR A 150 -0.27 -4.56 56.36
N ALA A 151 -0.50 -5.88 56.42
CA ALA A 151 0.53 -6.85 56.04
C ALA A 151 0.93 -6.68 54.57
N GLU A 152 -0.02 -6.37 53.70
CA GLU A 152 0.16 -6.18 52.25
C GLU A 152 1.11 -5.00 51.93
N GLU A 153 1.00 -3.87 52.65
CA GLU A 153 1.96 -2.76 52.54
C GLU A 153 3.40 -3.21 52.83
N ILE A 154 3.57 -4.13 53.78
CA ILE A 154 4.89 -4.58 54.26
C ILE A 154 5.46 -5.67 53.35
N THR A 155 4.63 -6.63 52.91
CA THR A 155 5.00 -7.59 51.86
C THR A 155 5.39 -6.85 50.58
N THR A 156 4.63 -5.84 50.16
CA THR A 156 4.96 -5.05 48.95
C THR A 156 6.32 -4.37 49.06
N LEU A 157 6.68 -3.84 50.24
CA LEU A 157 8.00 -3.24 50.48
C LEU A 157 9.14 -4.28 50.51
N PHE A 158 8.89 -5.47 51.04
CA PHE A 158 9.87 -6.55 51.08
C PHE A 158 10.10 -7.16 49.69
N GLU A 159 9.03 -7.45 48.93
CA GLU A 159 9.13 -7.93 47.56
C GLU A 159 9.81 -6.89 46.65
N ALA A 160 9.60 -5.59 46.88
CA ALA A 160 10.29 -4.53 46.13
C ALA A 160 11.82 -4.48 46.38
N VAL A 161 12.32 -5.05 47.48
CA VAL A 161 13.77 -5.25 47.71
C VAL A 161 14.29 -6.49 46.96
N LYS A 162 13.42 -7.44 46.62
CA LYS A 162 13.73 -8.69 45.90
C LYS A 162 13.35 -8.69 44.41
N ASP A 163 12.81 -7.58 43.90
CA ASP A 163 12.18 -7.53 42.57
C ASP A 163 13.23 -7.66 41.47
N GLN A 164 13.20 -8.79 40.77
CA GLN A 164 14.17 -9.16 39.73
C GLN A 164 14.14 -8.21 38.53
N ASP A 165 13.04 -7.48 38.30
CA ASP A 165 12.92 -6.51 37.20
C ASP A 165 13.07 -5.05 37.69
N LYS A 166 13.92 -4.82 38.70
CA LYS A 166 14.30 -3.49 39.21
C LYS A 166 15.78 -3.15 39.10
N ASP A 167 16.03 -1.95 38.60
CA ASP A 167 17.35 -1.32 38.57
C ASP A 167 17.83 -1.04 39.99
N LYS A 168 19.16 -0.98 40.16
CA LYS A 168 19.83 -0.84 41.45
C LYS A 168 19.30 0.33 42.29
N GLU A 169 18.99 1.49 41.68
CA GLU A 169 18.44 2.65 42.39
C GLU A 169 17.05 2.38 42.99
N ASN A 170 16.21 1.57 42.33
CA ASN A 170 14.90 1.20 42.88
C ASN A 170 15.04 0.20 44.03
N ILE A 171 15.99 -0.74 43.96
CA ILE A 171 16.31 -1.63 45.09
C ILE A 171 16.85 -0.81 46.26
N GLN A 172 17.72 0.19 46.01
CA GLN A 172 18.22 1.11 47.03
C GLN A 172 17.09 1.92 47.70
N GLU A 173 16.10 2.37 46.93
CA GLU A 173 14.92 3.06 47.47
C GLU A 173 14.04 2.12 48.28
N ALA A 174 13.81 0.89 47.84
CA ALA A 174 13.07 -0.12 48.60
C ALA A 174 13.78 -0.52 49.91
N MET A 175 15.12 -0.69 49.88
CA MET A 175 15.95 -0.95 51.05
C MET A 175 15.83 0.20 52.07
N LYS A 176 15.88 1.44 51.60
CA LYS A 176 15.67 2.66 52.40
C LYS A 176 14.27 2.70 53.03
N ASP A 177 13.22 2.43 52.25
CA ASP A 177 11.83 2.48 52.70
C ASP A 177 11.41 1.29 53.60
N LEU A 178 12.23 0.23 53.66
CA LEU A 178 12.14 -0.87 54.62
C LEU A 178 13.03 -0.69 55.85
N GLY A 179 14.05 0.17 55.80
CA GLY A 179 14.96 0.50 56.91
C GLY A 179 16.31 -0.22 56.90
N LEU A 180 16.66 -0.86 55.78
CA LEU A 180 17.91 -1.58 55.57
C LEU A 180 19.09 -0.61 55.33
N GLU A 181 20.31 -1.14 55.21
CA GLU A 181 21.48 -0.33 54.88
C GLU A 181 21.42 0.09 53.40
N HIS A 182 21.41 1.40 53.16
CA HIS A 182 21.17 2.00 51.84
C HIS A 182 22.11 3.18 51.53
N GLY A 183 22.98 3.57 52.47
CA GLY A 183 24.01 4.59 52.28
C GLY A 183 25.36 4.02 51.84
N ASN A 184 25.57 2.72 52.01
CA ASN A 184 26.76 2.01 51.56
C ASN A 184 26.55 1.42 50.14
N ASP A 185 27.13 2.05 49.13
CA ASP A 185 26.99 1.68 47.70
C ASP A 185 27.36 0.23 47.38
N ALA A 186 28.44 -0.30 47.98
CA ALA A 186 28.87 -1.68 47.78
C ALA A 186 27.80 -2.68 48.27
N LYS A 187 27.24 -2.41 49.45
CA LYS A 187 26.14 -3.18 50.07
C LYS A 187 24.81 -3.12 49.30
N VAL A 188 24.68 -2.24 48.30
CA VAL A 188 23.52 -2.18 47.40
C VAL A 188 23.84 -2.93 46.09
N LYS A 189 25.09 -2.86 45.62
CA LYS A 189 25.59 -3.64 44.47
C LYS A 189 25.57 -5.13 44.72
N GLU A 190 26.08 -5.58 45.86
CA GLU A 190 26.11 -6.97 46.33
C GLU A 190 24.71 -7.64 46.20
N LEU A 191 23.67 -6.99 46.72
CA LEU A 191 22.28 -7.46 46.62
C LEU A 191 21.70 -7.37 45.20
N PHE A 192 21.98 -6.31 44.44
CA PHE A 192 21.56 -6.21 43.05
C PHE A 192 22.17 -7.34 42.21
N ALA A 193 23.46 -7.64 42.40
CA ALA A 193 24.18 -8.71 41.72
C ALA A 193 23.62 -10.10 42.08
N GLU A 194 23.36 -10.39 43.36
CA GLU A 194 22.72 -11.64 43.83
C GLU A 194 21.33 -11.84 43.19
N ILE A 195 20.49 -10.79 43.18
CA ILE A 195 19.15 -10.80 42.56
C ILE A 195 19.22 -11.01 41.04
N GLN A 196 20.16 -10.34 40.36
CA GLN A 196 20.33 -10.41 38.92
C GLN A 196 20.96 -11.73 38.46
N TYR A 197 21.91 -12.30 39.22
CA TYR A 197 22.40 -13.67 39.03
C TYR A 197 21.24 -14.68 39.09
N ASN A 198 20.44 -14.62 40.15
CA ASN A 198 19.29 -15.51 40.34
C ASN A 198 18.21 -15.34 39.26
N ARG A 199 18.15 -14.18 38.59
CA ARG A 199 17.29 -13.93 37.43
C ARG A 199 17.84 -14.60 36.16
N ILE A 200 19.10 -14.36 35.80
CA ILE A 200 19.70 -14.96 34.58
C ILE A 200 19.84 -16.48 34.70
N TYR A 201 20.18 -16.99 35.89
CA TYR A 201 20.22 -18.42 36.21
C TYR A 201 18.88 -19.12 35.95
N LYS A 202 17.77 -18.43 36.23
CA LYS A 202 16.39 -18.90 36.04
C LYS A 202 15.88 -18.74 34.60
N LEU A 203 16.50 -17.86 33.81
CA LEU A 203 16.23 -17.68 32.37
C LEU A 203 17.01 -18.68 31.49
N ALA A 204 18.17 -19.15 31.94
CA ALA A 204 18.97 -20.14 31.21
C ALA A 204 18.22 -21.49 31.07
N VAL A 205 18.21 -22.03 29.84
CA VAL A 205 17.48 -23.27 29.52
C VAL A 205 18.12 -24.46 30.22
N ALA A 206 17.31 -25.34 30.81
CA ALA A 206 17.77 -26.59 31.42
C ALA A 206 18.58 -27.43 30.41
N ASP A 207 19.64 -28.09 30.89
CA ASP A 207 20.58 -28.90 30.11
C ASP A 207 21.36 -28.14 29.00
N SER A 208 21.31 -26.80 28.97
CA SER A 208 22.15 -25.96 28.09
C SER A 208 23.59 -25.81 28.60
N LYS A 209 24.53 -25.52 27.70
CA LYS A 209 25.93 -25.24 28.07
C LYS A 209 26.05 -23.93 28.85
N LEU A 210 25.15 -22.96 28.65
CA LEU A 210 25.12 -21.72 29.46
C LEU A 210 24.71 -22.01 30.90
N LYS A 211 23.68 -22.83 31.10
CA LYS A 211 23.20 -23.19 32.44
C LYS A 211 24.33 -23.79 33.28
N ALA A 212 25.05 -24.76 32.71
CA ALA A 212 26.19 -25.39 33.34
C ALA A 212 27.38 -24.43 33.61
N GLN A 213 27.56 -23.37 32.81
CA GLN A 213 28.60 -22.36 33.10
C GLN A 213 28.18 -21.38 34.19
N LEU A 214 26.89 -21.05 34.30
CA LEU A 214 26.38 -20.29 35.44
C LEU A 214 26.49 -21.10 36.74
N ASP A 215 26.22 -22.42 36.69
CA ASP A 215 26.48 -23.35 37.80
C ASP A 215 27.98 -23.42 38.20
N ASP A 216 28.90 -23.36 37.23
CA ASP A 216 30.36 -23.40 37.45
C ASP A 216 30.95 -22.06 37.98
N SER A 217 30.32 -20.91 37.69
CA SER A 217 30.95 -19.56 37.79
C SER A 217 30.18 -18.58 38.69
N VAL A 218 29.45 -19.07 39.69
CA VAL A 218 28.51 -18.29 40.51
C VAL A 218 29.10 -16.99 41.08
N ASN A 219 30.29 -17.05 41.68
CA ASN A 219 30.87 -15.88 42.37
C ASN A 219 31.44 -14.87 41.38
N GLU A 220 32.06 -15.39 40.33
CA GLU A 220 32.71 -14.63 39.25
C GLU A 220 31.68 -13.83 38.43
N VAL A 221 30.49 -14.41 38.21
CA VAL A 221 29.34 -13.74 37.61
C VAL A 221 28.82 -12.64 38.55
N ILE A 222 28.61 -12.92 39.84
CA ILE A 222 28.16 -11.93 40.83
C ILE A 222 29.16 -10.75 40.92
N GLU A 223 30.47 -11.01 40.93
CA GLU A 223 31.51 -9.96 40.96
C GLU A 223 31.45 -9.03 39.74
N GLN A 224 31.15 -9.53 38.53
CA GLN A 224 30.93 -8.65 37.37
C GLN A 224 29.61 -7.88 37.47
N LEU A 225 28.54 -8.51 37.96
CA LEU A 225 27.22 -7.87 38.10
C LEU A 225 27.21 -6.73 39.13
N GLU A 226 28.11 -6.72 40.12
CA GLU A 226 28.31 -5.55 41.01
C GLU A 226 28.75 -4.27 40.27
N GLY A 227 29.38 -4.41 39.09
CA GLY A 227 29.79 -3.30 38.25
C GLY A 227 28.63 -2.58 37.55
N LEU A 228 27.49 -3.26 37.40
CA LEU A 228 26.32 -2.81 36.64
C LEU A 228 25.29 -2.10 37.53
N THR A 229 24.33 -1.43 36.91
CA THR A 229 23.29 -0.67 37.62
C THR A 229 21.88 -0.82 37.06
N GLU A 230 21.74 -1.13 35.77
CA GLU A 230 20.45 -1.32 35.10
C GLU A 230 20.20 -2.80 34.79
N VAL A 231 18.94 -3.24 34.92
CA VAL A 231 18.49 -4.57 34.50
C VAL A 231 18.62 -4.73 32.98
N GLY A 232 18.62 -3.63 32.24
CA GLY A 232 18.95 -3.60 30.81
C GLY A 232 20.33 -4.17 30.52
N GLU A 233 21.38 -3.64 31.15
CA GLU A 233 22.78 -4.06 30.98
C GLU A 233 22.96 -5.57 31.20
N VAL A 234 22.39 -6.10 32.29
CA VAL A 234 22.39 -7.54 32.61
C VAL A 234 21.65 -8.37 31.56
N THR A 235 20.50 -7.86 31.10
CA THR A 235 19.67 -8.55 30.11
C THR A 235 20.36 -8.63 28.76
N ASP A 236 21.05 -7.57 28.34
CA ASP A 236 21.75 -7.51 27.06
C ASP A 236 23.00 -8.40 27.06
N LEU A 237 23.82 -8.40 28.13
CA LEU A 237 24.94 -9.35 28.28
C LEU A 237 24.47 -10.81 28.26
N PHE A 238 23.38 -11.14 28.96
CA PHE A 238 22.82 -12.49 28.95
C PHE A 238 22.29 -12.90 27.57
N ASN A 239 21.59 -12.00 26.87
CA ASN A 239 21.13 -12.23 25.50
C ASN A 239 22.31 -12.41 24.53
N ASP A 240 23.37 -11.65 24.71
CA ASP A 240 24.56 -11.65 23.85
C ASP A 240 25.33 -12.97 23.91
N VAL A 241 25.44 -13.60 25.09
CA VAL A 241 25.98 -14.96 25.23
C VAL A 241 25.08 -16.01 24.57
N GLN A 242 23.78 -15.75 24.43
CA GLN A 242 22.81 -16.63 23.77
C GLN A 242 22.56 -16.33 22.28
N ASP A 243 23.08 -15.23 21.71
CA ASP A 243 22.67 -14.80 20.36
C ASP A 243 23.15 -15.78 19.28
N PRO A 244 22.23 -16.42 18.51
CA PRO A 244 22.59 -17.24 17.36
C PRO A 244 23.32 -16.50 16.23
N ASN A 245 23.33 -15.16 16.23
CA ASN A 245 23.91 -14.33 15.18
C ASN A 245 25.27 -13.72 15.54
N LYS A 246 25.74 -13.83 16.79
CA LYS A 246 27.06 -13.37 17.20
C LYS A 246 28.15 -14.36 16.81
N SER A 247 29.33 -13.85 16.49
CA SER A 247 30.53 -14.66 16.27
C SER A 247 31.05 -15.24 17.58
N LYS A 248 31.89 -16.28 17.48
CA LYS A 248 32.62 -16.85 18.62
C LYS A 248 33.40 -15.79 19.43
N ALA A 249 33.92 -14.76 18.76
CA ALA A 249 34.68 -13.69 19.42
C ALA A 249 33.77 -12.77 20.25
N GLU A 250 32.60 -12.39 19.73
CA GLU A 250 31.63 -11.55 20.44
C GLU A 250 30.99 -12.31 21.62
N ILE A 251 30.71 -13.61 21.44
CA ILE A 251 30.27 -14.48 22.56
C ILE A 251 31.36 -14.57 23.62
N LYS A 252 32.64 -14.70 23.26
CA LYS A 252 33.75 -14.68 24.22
C LYS A 252 33.81 -13.37 25.02
N THR A 253 33.62 -12.22 24.37
CA THR A 253 33.55 -10.92 25.04
C THR A 253 32.37 -10.85 26.00
N ALA A 254 31.16 -11.21 25.55
CA ALA A 254 29.97 -11.21 26.41
C ALA A 254 30.08 -12.21 27.58
N MET A 255 30.78 -13.34 27.40
CA MET A 255 31.09 -14.28 28.48
C MET A 255 32.05 -13.65 29.52
N GLN A 256 33.12 -13.00 29.07
CA GLN A 256 34.06 -12.28 29.96
C GLN A 256 33.35 -11.17 30.75
N GLU A 257 32.52 -10.37 30.07
CA GLU A 257 31.76 -9.26 30.66
C GLU A 257 30.65 -9.73 31.61
N LEU A 258 30.14 -10.96 31.43
CA LEU A 258 29.19 -11.61 32.34
C LEU A 258 29.86 -12.45 33.44
N GLY A 259 31.19 -12.55 33.49
CA GLY A 259 31.93 -13.32 34.50
C GLY A 259 31.94 -14.85 34.29
N LEU A 260 31.66 -15.32 33.08
CA LEU A 260 31.70 -16.73 32.71
C LEU A 260 33.09 -17.17 32.25
N ASP A 261 33.43 -18.43 32.51
CA ASP A 261 34.70 -19.06 32.11
C ASP A 261 34.91 -19.01 30.58
N ASP A 262 35.87 -18.19 30.16
CA ASP A 262 36.16 -17.84 28.78
C ASP A 262 37.11 -18.82 28.07
N GLU A 263 37.41 -19.99 28.65
CA GLU A 263 38.23 -21.03 28.00
C GLU A 263 37.72 -21.35 26.58
N ASP A 264 38.64 -21.48 25.61
CA ASP A 264 38.28 -21.62 24.18
C ASP A 264 37.35 -22.82 23.91
N ALA A 265 37.46 -23.88 24.71
CA ALA A 265 36.59 -25.05 24.66
C ALA A 265 35.15 -24.76 25.14
N LYS A 266 34.99 -24.00 26.22
CA LYS A 266 33.69 -23.56 26.77
C LYS A 266 33.01 -22.57 25.83
N VAL A 267 33.76 -21.61 25.28
CA VAL A 267 33.29 -20.69 24.22
C VAL A 267 32.88 -21.46 22.95
N LYS A 268 33.70 -22.42 22.48
CA LYS A 268 33.35 -23.28 21.33
C LYS A 268 32.05 -24.05 21.56
N ALA A 269 31.83 -24.59 22.77
CA ALA A 269 30.63 -25.33 23.10
C ALA A 269 29.36 -24.45 23.10
N LEU A 270 29.45 -23.23 23.63
CA LEU A 270 28.35 -22.25 23.59
C LEU A 270 28.02 -21.78 22.17
N PHE A 271 29.04 -21.36 21.41
CA PHE A 271 28.85 -20.97 20.01
C PHE A 271 28.23 -22.11 19.19
N ALA A 272 28.67 -23.36 19.39
CA ALA A 272 28.10 -24.54 18.73
C ALA A 272 26.63 -24.80 19.11
N GLU A 273 26.22 -24.59 20.36
CA GLU A 273 24.82 -24.71 20.80
C GLU A 273 23.93 -23.60 20.20
N ASN A 274 24.42 -22.35 20.18
CA ASN A 274 23.72 -21.22 19.56
C ASN A 274 23.56 -21.43 18.05
N GLN A 275 24.61 -21.87 17.35
CA GLN A 275 24.54 -22.20 15.92
C GLN A 275 23.66 -23.42 15.64
N TYR A 276 23.68 -24.46 16.48
CA TYR A 276 22.74 -25.59 16.37
C TYR A 276 21.28 -25.10 16.40
N ASN A 277 20.93 -24.26 17.38
CA ASN A 277 19.58 -23.69 17.50
C ASN A 277 19.20 -22.86 16.26
N ARG A 278 20.14 -22.06 15.74
CA ARG A 278 19.97 -21.27 14.50
C ARG A 278 19.68 -22.14 13.28
N ILE A 279 20.47 -23.19 13.07
CA ILE A 279 20.31 -24.13 11.95
C ILE A 279 18.95 -24.84 12.07
N LEU A 280 18.62 -25.34 13.27
CA LEU A 280 17.42 -26.12 13.53
C LEU A 280 16.15 -25.32 13.22
N GLU A 281 16.04 -24.08 13.68
CA GLU A 281 14.91 -23.21 13.36
C GLU A 281 14.87 -22.88 11.85
N ALA A 282 16.03 -22.64 11.23
CA ALA A 282 16.12 -22.32 9.81
C ALA A 282 15.73 -23.48 8.86
N VAL A 283 15.73 -24.74 9.29
CA VAL A 283 15.29 -25.91 8.48
C VAL A 283 13.85 -26.34 8.76
N LYS A 284 13.30 -26.01 9.93
CA LYS A 284 12.00 -26.42 10.51
C LYS A 284 10.78 -26.32 9.58
N THR A 285 10.82 -25.42 8.61
CA THR A 285 9.76 -25.19 7.61
C THR A 285 10.21 -25.43 6.17
N THR A 286 11.53 -25.44 5.91
CA THR A 286 12.10 -25.45 4.54
C THR A 286 12.66 -26.81 4.12
N ASN A 287 13.07 -27.65 5.07
CA ASN A 287 13.52 -29.01 4.80
C ASN A 287 13.15 -29.91 6.01
N PRO A 288 11.95 -30.52 6.01
CA PRO A 288 11.46 -31.30 7.14
C PRO A 288 12.29 -32.55 7.45
N ILE A 289 12.91 -33.15 6.43
CA ILE A 289 13.78 -34.33 6.57
C ILE A 289 15.05 -33.95 7.35
N LEU A 290 15.71 -32.86 6.94
CA LEU A 290 16.89 -32.33 7.63
C LEU A 290 16.57 -31.83 9.05
N TYR A 291 15.41 -31.22 9.27
CA TYR A 291 14.95 -30.84 10.61
C TYR A 291 14.82 -32.03 11.55
N ALA A 292 14.24 -33.15 11.09
CA ALA A 292 14.15 -34.37 11.88
C ALA A 292 15.54 -34.93 12.20
N GLN A 293 16.41 -35.05 11.19
CA GLN A 293 17.77 -35.58 11.35
C GLN A 293 18.62 -34.75 12.33
N LEU A 294 18.62 -33.42 12.19
CA LEU A 294 19.36 -32.53 13.11
C LEU A 294 18.80 -32.58 14.54
N LYS A 295 17.47 -32.65 14.69
CA LYS A 295 16.83 -32.71 16.00
C LYS A 295 17.15 -33.99 16.76
N ASP A 296 17.16 -35.12 16.06
CA ASP A 296 17.37 -36.43 16.69
C ASP A 296 18.86 -36.68 17.00
N GLU A 297 19.78 -36.00 16.31
CA GLU A 297 21.25 -36.11 16.48
C GLU A 297 21.88 -34.92 17.27
N ARG A 298 21.11 -34.18 18.09
CA ARG A 298 21.51 -32.93 18.79
C ARG A 298 22.98 -32.87 19.22
N GLU A 299 23.39 -33.77 20.12
CA GLU A 299 24.74 -33.72 20.70
C GLU A 299 25.84 -34.04 19.67
N ALA A 300 25.54 -34.84 18.64
CA ALA A 300 26.48 -35.08 17.54
C ALA A 300 26.66 -33.82 16.68
N VAL A 301 25.58 -33.07 16.41
CA VAL A 301 25.63 -31.79 15.69
C VAL A 301 26.40 -30.74 16.49
N ILE A 302 26.08 -30.56 17.78
CA ILE A 302 26.78 -29.60 18.65
C ILE A 302 28.29 -29.97 18.77
N THR A 303 28.61 -31.26 18.93
CA THR A 303 30.01 -31.72 18.95
C THR A 303 30.73 -31.48 17.63
N ALA A 304 30.06 -31.70 16.49
CA ALA A 304 30.63 -31.47 15.16
C ALA A 304 30.81 -29.99 14.82
N LEU A 305 29.97 -29.10 15.35
CA LEU A 305 30.15 -27.65 15.23
C LEU A 305 31.27 -27.14 16.16
N ALA A 306 31.52 -27.78 17.30
CA ALA A 306 32.55 -27.38 18.26
C ALA A 306 33.98 -27.87 17.94
N THR A 307 34.15 -28.86 17.06
CA THR A 307 35.44 -29.55 16.83
C THR A 307 36.38 -28.95 15.76
N PRO A 308 35.93 -28.30 14.67
CA PRO A 308 36.83 -27.74 13.65
C PRO A 308 37.05 -26.23 13.82
N ASP A 309 38.30 -25.77 13.66
CA ASP A 309 38.61 -24.33 13.51
C ASP A 309 38.06 -23.73 12.19
N ASP A 310 37.64 -24.60 11.26
CA ASP A 310 36.92 -24.28 10.02
C ASP A 310 35.45 -23.82 10.23
N VAL A 311 34.90 -23.87 11.45
CA VAL A 311 33.48 -23.56 11.73
C VAL A 311 33.35 -22.57 12.91
N ASP A 312 34.21 -21.54 12.91
CA ASP A 312 34.33 -20.46 13.90
C ASP A 312 33.32 -19.29 13.74
N THR A 313 32.56 -19.27 12.64
CA THR A 313 31.83 -18.09 12.18
C THR A 313 30.46 -18.41 11.59
N VAL A 314 29.53 -17.48 11.82
CA VAL A 314 28.13 -17.49 11.37
C VAL A 314 28.04 -17.76 9.86
N ASP A 315 28.93 -17.18 9.07
CA ASP A 315 28.98 -17.37 7.61
C ASP A 315 29.44 -18.77 7.19
N LYS A 316 30.46 -19.35 7.84
CA LYS A 316 30.93 -20.71 7.53
C LYS A 316 29.85 -21.74 7.87
N VAL A 317 29.13 -21.55 8.99
CA VAL A 317 27.93 -22.34 9.33
C VAL A 317 26.83 -22.16 8.28
N THR A 318 26.58 -20.93 7.85
CA THR A 318 25.58 -20.63 6.82
C THR A 318 25.94 -21.29 5.48
N ALA A 319 27.22 -21.33 5.11
CA ALA A 319 27.71 -22.01 3.91
C ALA A 319 27.52 -23.53 3.94
N LEU A 320 27.66 -24.18 5.11
CA LEU A 320 27.32 -25.59 5.29
C LEU A 320 25.82 -25.82 5.12
N LEU A 321 24.99 -25.00 5.78
CA LEU A 321 23.53 -25.10 5.68
C LEU A 321 23.04 -24.85 4.25
N ASP A 322 23.63 -23.88 3.56
CA ASP A 322 23.40 -23.59 2.15
C ASP A 322 23.80 -24.77 1.26
N ALA A 323 24.94 -25.41 1.50
CA ALA A 323 25.36 -26.57 0.70
C ALA A 323 24.36 -27.73 0.84
N VAL A 324 23.83 -27.98 2.04
CA VAL A 324 22.78 -29.01 2.26
C VAL A 324 21.42 -28.60 1.69
N LYS A 325 21.07 -27.31 1.66
CA LYS A 325 19.78 -26.80 1.15
C LYS A 325 19.73 -26.51 -0.36
N LYS A 326 20.87 -26.15 -0.97
CA LYS A 326 20.88 -25.57 -2.32
C LYS A 326 20.44 -26.60 -3.37
N PRO A 327 19.45 -26.27 -4.23
CA PRO A 327 18.93 -27.26 -5.17
C PRO A 327 19.90 -27.64 -6.30
N ASP A 328 20.99 -26.90 -6.47
CA ASP A 328 22.06 -27.20 -7.44
C ASP A 328 23.27 -27.94 -6.83
N THR A 329 23.30 -28.18 -5.51
CA THR A 329 24.39 -28.97 -4.90
C THR A 329 24.28 -30.44 -5.33
N ASP A 330 25.40 -31.04 -5.70
CA ASP A 330 25.50 -32.45 -6.04
C ASP A 330 25.53 -33.36 -4.79
N LYS A 331 25.34 -34.68 -4.99
CA LYS A 331 25.38 -35.65 -3.88
C LYS A 331 26.70 -35.60 -3.09
N PRO A 332 27.89 -35.46 -3.71
CA PRO A 332 29.15 -35.17 -3.00
C PRO A 332 29.14 -33.92 -2.12
N GLY A 333 28.67 -32.78 -2.61
CA GLY A 333 28.62 -31.53 -1.86
C GLY A 333 27.65 -31.58 -0.68
N ILE A 334 26.45 -32.13 -0.89
CA ILE A 334 25.48 -32.38 0.19
C ILE A 334 26.11 -33.29 1.26
N LYS A 335 26.69 -34.43 0.85
CA LYS A 335 27.36 -35.36 1.77
C LYS A 335 28.44 -34.67 2.60
N THR A 336 29.35 -33.93 1.96
CA THR A 336 30.45 -33.25 2.65
C THR A 336 29.95 -32.23 3.68
N ALA A 337 28.86 -31.53 3.38
CA ALA A 337 28.26 -30.58 4.29
C ALA A 337 27.51 -31.26 5.45
N MET A 338 26.81 -32.37 5.20
CA MET A 338 26.17 -33.18 6.25
C MET A 338 27.20 -33.80 7.20
N GLU A 339 28.32 -34.33 6.69
CA GLU A 339 29.43 -34.85 7.49
C GLU A 339 30.02 -33.76 8.40
N LYS A 340 30.19 -32.53 7.89
CA LYS A 340 30.62 -31.35 8.68
C LYS A 340 29.56 -30.86 9.69
N LEU A 341 28.28 -31.20 9.52
CA LEU A 341 27.22 -30.98 10.51
C LEU A 341 27.05 -32.15 11.49
N GLY A 342 27.94 -33.14 11.48
CA GLY A 342 27.90 -34.30 12.39
C GLY A 342 26.91 -35.40 11.99
N LEU A 343 26.13 -35.19 10.92
CA LEU A 343 25.18 -36.17 10.40
C LEU A 343 25.95 -37.27 9.66
N LYS A 344 26.21 -38.39 10.34
CA LYS A 344 26.96 -39.52 9.77
C LYS A 344 26.11 -40.34 8.80
N HIS A 345 26.52 -40.38 7.54
CA HIS A 345 25.87 -41.17 6.49
C HIS A 345 26.70 -42.37 6.05
N ASP A 346 26.71 -43.39 6.91
CA ASP A 346 26.86 -44.81 6.50
C ASP A 346 25.59 -45.34 5.81
N ASP A 347 24.51 -44.55 5.84
CA ASP A 347 23.21 -44.80 5.21
C ASP A 347 23.01 -43.95 3.94
N PRO A 348 23.14 -44.54 2.73
CA PRO A 348 22.91 -43.84 1.47
C PRO A 348 21.46 -43.49 1.19
N ALA A 349 20.47 -44.10 1.88
CA ALA A 349 19.06 -43.83 1.60
C ALA A 349 18.71 -42.38 1.95
N LYS A 350 19.04 -41.95 3.17
CA LYS A 350 18.82 -40.57 3.64
C LYS A 350 19.51 -39.50 2.76
N LEU A 351 20.70 -39.78 2.24
CA LEU A 351 21.40 -38.87 1.32
C LEU A 351 20.68 -38.76 -0.04
N ASN A 352 20.16 -39.88 -0.54
CA ASN A 352 19.38 -39.92 -1.78
C ASN A 352 18.00 -39.25 -1.60
N GLU A 353 17.35 -39.42 -0.45
CA GLU A 353 16.10 -38.73 -0.08
C GLU A 353 16.28 -37.21 -0.01
N LEU A 354 17.35 -36.74 0.65
CA LEU A 354 17.61 -35.31 0.79
C LEU A 354 17.99 -34.64 -0.53
N PHE A 355 18.82 -35.31 -1.35
CA PHE A 355 19.07 -34.88 -2.72
C PHE A 355 17.76 -34.82 -3.53
N ALA A 356 16.92 -35.86 -3.43
CA ALA A 356 15.65 -35.90 -4.14
C ALA A 356 14.68 -34.78 -3.76
N GLU A 357 14.57 -34.46 -2.46
CA GLU A 357 13.73 -33.35 -2.00
C GLU A 357 14.24 -31.99 -2.51
N ASN A 358 15.56 -31.76 -2.46
CA ASN A 358 16.17 -30.57 -3.07
C ASN A 358 15.91 -30.49 -4.58
N GLN A 359 16.12 -31.59 -5.33
CA GLN A 359 15.87 -31.65 -6.77
C GLN A 359 14.39 -31.43 -7.11
N TYR A 360 13.47 -32.01 -6.33
CA TYR A 360 12.04 -31.84 -6.50
C TYR A 360 11.63 -30.36 -6.41
N PHE A 361 12.13 -29.64 -5.41
CA PHE A 361 11.87 -28.20 -5.26
C PHE A 361 12.53 -27.36 -6.37
N ARG A 362 13.72 -27.73 -6.87
CA ARG A 362 14.33 -27.07 -8.04
C ARG A 362 13.39 -27.14 -9.25
N ILE A 363 13.00 -28.36 -9.61
CA ILE A 363 12.26 -28.65 -10.83
C ILE A 363 10.89 -27.99 -10.75
N LEU A 364 10.19 -28.07 -9.61
CA LEU A 364 8.94 -27.34 -9.39
C LEU A 364 9.06 -25.85 -9.74
N GLY A 365 10.11 -25.18 -9.24
CA GLY A 365 10.36 -23.76 -9.52
C GLY A 365 10.69 -23.49 -10.99
N GLU A 366 11.61 -24.26 -11.57
CA GLU A 366 12.00 -24.15 -12.99
C GLU A 366 10.80 -24.32 -13.94
N VAL A 367 9.88 -25.24 -13.65
CA VAL A 367 8.74 -25.52 -14.52
C VAL A 367 7.54 -24.59 -14.28
N GLN A 368 7.44 -23.93 -13.11
CA GLN A 368 6.27 -23.13 -12.72
C GLN A 368 5.91 -22.05 -13.74
N ALA A 369 6.91 -21.36 -14.28
CA ALA A 369 6.72 -20.33 -15.31
C ALA A 369 6.73 -20.89 -16.74
N ASN A 370 7.48 -21.97 -16.98
CA ASN A 370 7.85 -22.40 -18.33
C ASN A 370 7.01 -23.56 -18.88
N ASN A 371 6.46 -24.41 -18.01
CA ASN A 371 5.58 -25.53 -18.37
C ASN A 371 4.57 -25.80 -17.23
N PRO A 372 3.44 -25.06 -17.20
CA PRO A 372 2.47 -25.15 -16.10
C PRO A 372 1.82 -26.53 -15.97
N LYS A 373 1.64 -27.29 -17.07
CA LYS A 373 1.11 -28.66 -16.98
C LYS A 373 2.11 -29.62 -16.34
N LEU A 374 3.42 -29.43 -16.54
CA LEU A 374 4.44 -30.19 -15.83
C LEU A 374 4.49 -29.79 -14.35
N HIS A 375 4.31 -28.51 -14.02
CA HIS A 375 4.18 -28.06 -12.62
C HIS A 375 3.01 -28.77 -11.90
N GLU A 376 1.84 -28.77 -12.51
CA GLU A 376 0.63 -29.43 -12.00
C GLU A 376 0.85 -30.95 -11.81
N GLN A 377 1.40 -31.64 -12.82
CA GLN A 377 1.61 -33.09 -12.75
C GLN A 377 2.71 -33.52 -11.75
N LEU A 378 3.75 -32.70 -11.54
CA LEU A 378 4.73 -32.96 -10.48
C LEU A 378 4.12 -32.77 -9.08
N GLN A 379 3.19 -31.82 -8.91
CA GLN A 379 2.48 -31.58 -7.64
C GLN A 379 1.43 -32.64 -7.29
N GLU A 380 0.90 -33.39 -8.25
CA GLU A 380 -0.04 -34.50 -7.97
C GLU A 380 0.62 -35.65 -7.18
N LYS A 381 1.92 -35.87 -7.37
CA LYS A 381 2.65 -37.07 -6.92
C LYS A 381 4.04 -36.73 -6.34
N PRO A 382 4.16 -35.81 -5.36
CA PRO A 382 5.44 -35.33 -4.83
C PRO A 382 6.38 -36.46 -4.42
N GLU A 383 5.87 -37.46 -3.70
CA GLU A 383 6.69 -38.54 -3.13
C GLU A 383 7.11 -39.60 -4.18
N ASP A 384 6.31 -39.83 -5.22
CA ASP A 384 6.73 -40.69 -6.34
C ASP A 384 7.82 -40.01 -7.18
N VAL A 385 7.69 -38.69 -7.40
CA VAL A 385 8.70 -37.88 -8.11
C VAL A 385 10.00 -37.81 -7.30
N LYS A 386 9.95 -37.50 -6.00
CA LYS A 386 11.13 -37.58 -5.12
C LYS A 386 11.76 -38.98 -5.19
N LYS A 387 10.98 -40.04 -5.06
CA LYS A 387 11.48 -41.42 -5.13
C LYS A 387 12.16 -41.75 -6.47
N ALA A 388 11.68 -41.20 -7.58
CA ALA A 388 12.35 -41.29 -8.88
C ALA A 388 13.68 -40.51 -8.91
N LEU A 389 13.67 -39.25 -8.45
CA LEU A 389 14.86 -38.39 -8.38
C LEU A 389 15.94 -38.92 -7.43
N ALA A 390 15.57 -39.65 -6.38
CA ALA A 390 16.49 -40.32 -5.47
C ALA A 390 17.39 -41.33 -6.20
N GLY A 391 16.83 -42.01 -7.21
CA GLY A 391 17.52 -42.97 -8.07
C GLY A 391 18.40 -42.34 -9.16
N ALA A 392 18.34 -41.03 -9.39
CA ALA A 392 19.24 -40.36 -10.31
C ALA A 392 20.68 -40.33 -9.76
N VAL A 393 21.67 -40.54 -10.63
CA VAL A 393 23.08 -40.62 -10.21
C VAL A 393 23.63 -39.24 -9.82
N ASP A 394 23.31 -38.21 -10.60
CA ASP A 394 23.83 -36.85 -10.46
C ASP A 394 22.84 -35.78 -10.99
N LEU A 395 23.28 -34.52 -10.94
CA LEU A 395 22.53 -33.35 -11.42
C LEU A 395 22.25 -33.37 -12.93
N ALA A 396 23.10 -34.04 -13.72
CA ALA A 396 22.98 -34.12 -15.17
C ALA A 396 21.96 -35.18 -15.59
N ALA A 397 21.88 -36.32 -14.89
CA ALA A 397 20.82 -37.31 -15.04
C ALA A 397 19.45 -36.70 -14.75
N VAL A 398 19.32 -35.92 -13.66
CA VAL A 398 18.10 -35.18 -13.33
C VAL A 398 17.74 -34.19 -14.44
N LYS A 399 18.71 -33.39 -14.90
CA LYS A 399 18.47 -32.43 -15.99
C LYS A 399 18.06 -33.12 -17.29
N LEU A 400 18.67 -34.25 -17.65
CA LEU A 400 18.32 -35.01 -18.85
C LEU A 400 16.87 -35.54 -18.81
N LEU A 401 16.36 -35.91 -17.64
CA LEU A 401 14.96 -36.31 -17.47
C LEU A 401 14.00 -35.13 -17.70
N VAL A 402 14.28 -33.98 -17.10
CA VAL A 402 13.44 -32.77 -17.23
C VAL A 402 13.51 -32.21 -18.66
N ASP A 403 14.71 -32.10 -19.23
CA ASP A 403 14.95 -31.74 -20.64
C ASP A 403 14.14 -32.65 -21.59
N ALA A 404 14.04 -33.95 -21.30
CA ALA A 404 13.34 -34.91 -22.15
C ALA A 404 11.80 -34.79 -22.08
N VAL A 405 11.24 -34.24 -21.00
CA VAL A 405 9.81 -33.88 -20.91
C VAL A 405 9.54 -32.49 -21.51
N GLN A 406 10.46 -31.53 -21.39
CA GLN A 406 10.24 -30.14 -21.82
C GLN A 406 10.60 -29.83 -23.28
N LYS A 407 11.50 -30.58 -23.91
CA LYS A 407 12.07 -30.15 -25.20
C LYS A 407 11.08 -30.24 -26.36
N LYS A 408 10.94 -29.11 -27.06
CA LYS A 408 10.10 -28.88 -28.25
C LYS A 408 10.34 -29.85 -29.41
N ASP A 409 11.50 -30.49 -29.48
CA ASP A 409 11.89 -31.45 -30.53
C ASP A 409 11.64 -32.92 -30.18
N LYS A 410 11.09 -33.22 -28.98
CA LYS A 410 10.88 -34.60 -28.51
C LYS A 410 9.53 -35.14 -28.97
N ASP A 411 9.55 -36.38 -29.46
CA ASP A 411 8.34 -37.14 -29.76
C ASP A 411 7.61 -37.57 -28.47
N LYS A 412 6.33 -37.92 -28.65
CA LYS A 412 5.42 -38.37 -27.58
C LYS A 412 5.94 -39.58 -26.80
N ALA A 413 6.65 -40.53 -27.43
CA ALA A 413 7.19 -41.72 -26.77
C ALA A 413 8.46 -41.41 -25.95
N SER A 414 9.24 -40.41 -26.37
CA SER A 414 10.36 -39.85 -25.61
C SER A 414 9.87 -39.09 -24.37
N ILE A 415 8.82 -38.26 -24.50
CA ILE A 415 8.17 -37.58 -23.37
C ILE A 415 7.58 -38.61 -22.39
N GLN A 416 6.86 -39.62 -22.90
CA GLN A 416 6.29 -40.68 -22.07
C GLN A 416 7.37 -41.39 -21.22
N LYS A 417 8.48 -41.84 -21.83
CA LYS A 417 9.57 -42.49 -21.11
C LYS A 417 10.21 -41.59 -20.05
N ALA A 418 10.31 -40.29 -20.32
CA ALA A 418 10.83 -39.33 -19.35
C ALA A 418 9.85 -39.09 -18.18
N MET A 419 8.54 -39.05 -18.45
CA MET A 419 7.50 -39.00 -17.40
C MET A 419 7.45 -40.28 -16.56
N GLU A 420 7.57 -41.46 -17.18
CA GLU A 420 7.68 -42.75 -16.49
C GLU A 420 8.91 -42.78 -15.57
N ALA A 421 10.06 -42.28 -16.06
CA ALA A 421 11.29 -42.15 -15.28
C ALA A 421 11.27 -41.02 -14.23
N LEU A 422 10.23 -40.17 -14.22
CA LEU A 422 9.90 -39.23 -13.14
C LEU A 422 8.75 -39.74 -12.23
N GLY A 423 8.30 -40.99 -12.40
CA GLY A 423 7.30 -41.63 -11.52
C GLY A 423 5.83 -41.30 -11.86
N LEU A 424 5.55 -40.59 -12.96
CA LEU A 424 4.22 -40.07 -13.31
C LEU A 424 3.31 -41.11 -14.02
N GLN A 425 3.41 -42.39 -13.63
CA GLN A 425 2.90 -43.57 -14.37
C GLN A 425 1.37 -43.81 -14.31
N HIS A 426 0.50 -42.79 -14.45
CA HIS A 426 -0.96 -43.01 -14.48
C HIS A 426 -1.68 -42.27 -15.62
N ASN A 427 -2.61 -42.98 -16.26
CA ASN A 427 -3.50 -42.55 -17.37
C ASN A 427 -2.73 -42.23 -18.67
N GLU A 428 -2.08 -43.28 -19.19
CA GLU A 428 -1.12 -43.37 -20.31
C GLU A 428 -1.65 -43.01 -21.71
N ASN A 429 -2.28 -41.84 -21.84
CA ASN A 429 -2.29 -41.12 -23.10
C ASN A 429 -2.52 -39.62 -22.86
N THR A 430 -3.54 -39.26 -22.09
CA THR A 430 -4.03 -37.88 -22.02
C THR A 430 -2.99 -36.90 -21.48
N LYS A 431 -2.32 -37.23 -20.36
CA LYS A 431 -1.30 -36.35 -19.76
C LYS A 431 -0.03 -36.20 -20.60
N VAL A 432 0.38 -37.28 -21.29
CA VAL A 432 1.49 -37.25 -22.26
C VAL A 432 1.09 -36.43 -23.49
N LYS A 433 -0.16 -36.58 -23.98
CA LYS A 433 -0.72 -35.79 -25.08
C LYS A 433 -0.83 -34.31 -24.72
N GLU A 434 -1.23 -33.96 -23.49
CA GLU A 434 -1.26 -32.57 -23.00
C GLU A 434 0.14 -31.96 -22.98
N LEU A 435 1.16 -32.65 -22.45
CA LEU A 435 2.53 -32.14 -22.42
C LEU A 435 3.18 -32.08 -23.82
N PHE A 436 2.94 -33.08 -24.67
CA PHE A 436 3.35 -33.04 -26.08
C PHE A 436 2.65 -31.89 -26.82
N ALA A 437 1.38 -31.64 -26.54
CA ALA A 437 0.62 -30.52 -27.10
C ALA A 437 1.10 -29.16 -26.60
N GLU A 438 1.45 -28.98 -25.31
CA GLU A 438 2.08 -27.74 -24.82
C GLU A 438 3.46 -27.53 -25.47
N ASN A 439 4.28 -28.57 -25.60
CA ASN A 439 5.61 -28.48 -26.24
C ASN A 439 5.53 -28.16 -27.74
N GLN A 440 4.61 -28.81 -28.48
CA GLN A 440 4.40 -28.49 -29.89
C GLN A 440 3.71 -27.14 -30.06
N TYR A 441 2.76 -26.76 -29.20
CA TYR A 441 2.19 -25.41 -29.18
C TYR A 441 3.29 -24.36 -29.00
N ALA A 442 4.19 -24.53 -28.03
CA ALA A 442 5.31 -23.61 -27.79
C ALA A 442 6.33 -23.57 -28.95
N ARG A 443 6.35 -24.58 -29.83
CA ARG A 443 7.15 -24.61 -31.06
C ARG A 443 6.43 -23.95 -32.23
N ILE A 444 5.14 -24.25 -32.42
CA ILE A 444 4.28 -23.64 -33.43
C ILE A 444 4.18 -22.13 -33.18
N LEU A 445 4.10 -21.71 -31.91
CA LEU A 445 4.06 -20.30 -31.54
C LEU A 445 5.36 -19.57 -31.86
N GLU A 446 6.53 -20.16 -31.57
CA GLU A 446 7.84 -19.60 -31.93
C GLU A 446 8.03 -19.53 -33.45
N GLU A 447 7.63 -20.57 -34.18
CA GLU A 447 7.65 -20.61 -35.64
C GLU A 447 6.64 -19.60 -36.25
N ALA A 448 5.47 -19.39 -35.63
CA ALA A 448 4.51 -18.38 -36.04
C ALA A 448 5.02 -16.95 -35.76
N LEU A 449 5.67 -16.70 -34.61
CA LEU A 449 6.26 -15.41 -34.29
C LEU A 449 7.28 -14.97 -35.36
N ALA A 450 8.05 -15.93 -35.88
CA ALA A 450 9.07 -15.69 -36.90
C ALA A 450 8.52 -15.56 -38.34
N ASN A 451 7.27 -15.95 -38.62
CA ASN A 451 6.77 -16.07 -40.01
C ASN A 451 5.34 -15.55 -40.28
N SER A 452 4.46 -15.46 -39.27
CA SER A 452 3.06 -15.04 -39.41
C SER A 452 2.51 -14.46 -38.09
N PRO A 453 2.54 -13.13 -37.92
CA PRO A 453 2.00 -12.46 -36.74
C PRO A 453 0.49 -12.68 -36.54
N THR A 454 -0.28 -12.87 -37.62
CA THR A 454 -1.72 -13.16 -37.49
C THR A 454 -1.96 -14.58 -37.00
N LEU A 455 -1.16 -15.57 -37.42
CA LEU A 455 -1.18 -16.91 -36.82
C LEU A 455 -0.75 -16.88 -35.35
N HIS A 456 0.32 -16.16 -34.98
CA HIS A 456 0.77 -16.02 -33.59
C HIS A 456 -0.36 -15.52 -32.69
N LYS A 457 -1.01 -14.41 -33.07
CA LYS A 457 -2.11 -13.80 -32.32
C LYS A 457 -3.28 -14.76 -32.12
N HIS A 458 -3.66 -15.54 -33.13
CA HIS A 458 -4.75 -16.51 -33.02
C HIS A 458 -4.38 -17.75 -32.21
N LEU A 459 -3.13 -18.21 -32.29
CA LEU A 459 -2.60 -19.26 -31.42
C LEU A 459 -2.62 -18.82 -29.95
N GLU A 460 -2.20 -17.59 -29.63
CA GLU A 460 -2.28 -17.05 -28.26
C GLU A 460 -3.73 -16.97 -27.77
N ASN A 461 -4.62 -16.36 -28.56
CA ASN A 461 -6.02 -16.17 -28.18
C ASN A 461 -6.77 -17.51 -28.00
N LYS A 462 -6.48 -18.51 -28.83
CA LYS A 462 -7.05 -19.87 -28.75
C LYS A 462 -6.09 -20.88 -28.11
N LYS A 463 -5.14 -20.45 -27.25
CA LYS A 463 -4.09 -21.33 -26.66
C LYS A 463 -4.67 -22.66 -26.14
N THR A 464 -5.73 -22.59 -25.35
CA THR A 464 -6.39 -23.76 -24.75
C THR A 464 -6.96 -24.69 -25.82
N ASP A 465 -7.67 -24.15 -26.81
CA ASP A 465 -8.33 -24.94 -27.86
C ASP A 465 -7.31 -25.62 -28.78
N VAL A 466 -6.21 -24.93 -29.10
CA VAL A 466 -5.10 -25.46 -29.92
C VAL A 466 -4.36 -26.57 -29.16
N ILE A 467 -4.09 -26.42 -27.86
CA ILE A 467 -3.50 -27.49 -27.04
C ILE A 467 -4.46 -28.69 -26.94
N VAL A 468 -5.75 -28.45 -26.75
CA VAL A 468 -6.79 -29.50 -26.73
C VAL A 468 -6.86 -30.22 -28.08
N ALA A 469 -6.76 -29.52 -29.20
CA ALA A 469 -6.77 -30.14 -30.52
C ALA A 469 -5.48 -30.89 -30.86
N LEU A 470 -4.31 -30.35 -30.55
CA LEU A 470 -3.02 -31.07 -30.68
C LEU A 470 -3.03 -32.37 -29.86
N SER A 471 -3.64 -32.35 -28.67
CA SER A 471 -3.88 -33.54 -27.85
C SER A 471 -4.87 -34.52 -28.50
N ASN A 472 -5.99 -34.02 -29.03
CA ASN A 472 -7.07 -34.84 -29.59
C ASN A 472 -6.78 -35.43 -30.98
N ALA A 473 -6.18 -34.65 -31.89
CA ALA A 473 -5.99 -35.00 -33.31
C ALA A 473 -5.10 -36.22 -33.54
N ASN A 474 -4.42 -36.71 -32.50
CA ASN A 474 -3.57 -37.90 -32.51
C ASN A 474 -2.48 -37.85 -33.60
N ILE A 475 -1.93 -36.65 -33.79
CA ILE A 475 -0.82 -36.34 -34.68
C ILE A 475 0.45 -36.98 -34.08
N GLU A 476 0.77 -38.18 -34.56
CA GLU A 476 1.92 -38.98 -34.08
C GLU A 476 3.22 -38.66 -34.84
N ASP A 477 3.16 -37.85 -35.90
CA ASP A 477 4.34 -37.35 -36.62
C ASP A 477 4.43 -35.82 -36.67
N LEU A 478 5.61 -35.31 -36.99
CA LEU A 478 5.85 -33.87 -37.13
C LEU A 478 5.18 -33.27 -38.38
N ALA A 479 4.74 -34.09 -39.34
CA ALA A 479 4.30 -33.63 -40.65
C ALA A 479 2.90 -33.03 -40.61
N GLY A 480 2.00 -33.47 -39.72
CA GLY A 480 0.71 -32.78 -39.50
C GLY A 480 0.88 -31.32 -39.09
N VAL A 481 1.77 -31.07 -38.11
CA VAL A 481 2.10 -29.71 -37.64
C VAL A 481 2.87 -28.91 -38.69
N ASN A 482 3.91 -29.50 -39.28
CA ASN A 482 4.71 -28.85 -40.31
C ASN A 482 3.85 -28.49 -41.54
N LYS A 483 2.86 -29.30 -41.93
CA LYS A 483 1.93 -28.99 -43.03
C LYS A 483 1.14 -27.71 -42.82
N LEU A 484 0.73 -27.34 -41.60
CA LEU A 484 0.05 -26.05 -41.40
C LEU A 484 1.04 -24.89 -41.48
N VAL A 485 2.22 -25.04 -40.87
CA VAL A 485 3.30 -24.06 -41.00
C VAL A 485 3.65 -23.84 -42.48
N GLU A 486 3.76 -24.92 -43.26
CA GLU A 486 3.93 -24.87 -44.71
C GLU A 486 2.70 -24.30 -45.43
N ALA A 487 1.47 -24.58 -45.01
CA ALA A 487 0.26 -24.05 -45.64
C ALA A 487 0.05 -22.55 -45.45
N VAL A 488 0.49 -21.99 -44.31
CA VAL A 488 0.48 -20.55 -44.06
C VAL A 488 1.70 -19.87 -44.70
N LYS A 489 2.84 -20.56 -44.83
CA LYS A 489 4.02 -20.06 -45.55
C LYS A 489 3.93 -20.16 -47.07
N ASN A 490 3.17 -21.13 -47.61
CA ASN A 490 3.15 -21.44 -49.04
C ASN A 490 2.12 -20.57 -49.79
N PRO A 491 2.56 -19.59 -50.59
CA PRO A 491 1.66 -18.65 -51.25
C PRO A 491 0.84 -19.26 -52.41
N ALA A 492 1.01 -20.55 -52.70
CA ALA A 492 0.26 -21.28 -53.73
C ALA A 492 -0.98 -22.03 -53.19
N ILE A 493 -1.23 -22.04 -51.88
CA ILE A 493 -2.34 -22.79 -51.27
C ILE A 493 -3.61 -21.91 -51.14
N ASP A 494 -4.76 -22.53 -51.39
CA ASP A 494 -6.08 -21.90 -51.40
C ASP A 494 -6.80 -21.98 -50.03
N LYS A 495 -7.96 -21.31 -49.93
CA LYS A 495 -8.77 -21.34 -48.71
C LYS A 495 -9.22 -22.74 -48.28
N PRO A 496 -9.70 -23.64 -49.18
CA PRO A 496 -9.89 -25.05 -48.85
C PRO A 496 -8.69 -25.71 -48.17
N GLY A 497 -7.48 -25.51 -48.68
CA GLY A 497 -6.25 -25.99 -48.04
C GLY A 497 -6.03 -25.43 -46.64
N ILE A 498 -6.16 -24.11 -46.46
CA ILE A 498 -5.96 -23.45 -45.15
C ILE A 498 -7.03 -23.83 -44.13
N LYS A 499 -8.31 -23.93 -44.53
CA LYS A 499 -9.40 -24.44 -43.66
C LYS A 499 -9.15 -25.87 -43.20
N THR A 500 -8.69 -26.73 -44.11
CA THR A 500 -8.34 -28.13 -43.81
C THR A 500 -7.26 -28.18 -42.72
N ALA A 501 -6.18 -27.41 -42.91
CA ALA A 501 -5.10 -27.33 -41.93
C ALA A 501 -5.58 -26.76 -40.57
N MET A 502 -6.33 -25.65 -40.56
CA MET A 502 -6.83 -25.03 -39.32
C MET A 502 -7.71 -25.96 -38.47
N LYS A 503 -8.51 -26.80 -39.14
CA LYS A 503 -9.29 -27.85 -38.48
C LYS A 503 -8.38 -28.85 -37.76
N GLU A 504 -7.27 -29.23 -38.38
CA GLU A 504 -6.26 -30.14 -37.83
C GLU A 504 -5.46 -29.52 -36.66
N LEU A 505 -5.29 -28.18 -36.59
CA LEU A 505 -4.73 -27.48 -35.43
C LEU A 505 -5.75 -27.00 -34.38
N GLY A 506 -7.06 -27.18 -34.58
CA GLY A 506 -8.08 -26.77 -33.60
C GLY A 506 -8.44 -25.29 -33.58
N LEU A 507 -7.91 -24.48 -34.48
CA LEU A 507 -8.41 -23.11 -34.71
C LEU A 507 -9.87 -23.13 -35.20
N GLY A 508 -10.29 -24.27 -35.74
CA GLY A 508 -11.66 -24.60 -36.18
C GLY A 508 -11.79 -24.59 -37.71
N GLU A 509 -12.98 -24.93 -38.20
CA GLU A 509 -13.42 -24.51 -39.55
C GLU A 509 -13.96 -23.08 -39.50
N ASP A 510 -13.23 -22.22 -38.79
CA ASP A 510 -13.57 -20.84 -38.51
C ASP A 510 -13.31 -20.02 -39.78
N ASP A 511 -14.37 -19.77 -40.55
CA ASP A 511 -14.32 -19.06 -41.82
C ASP A 511 -13.59 -17.72 -41.72
N GLU A 512 -13.78 -16.98 -40.61
CA GLU A 512 -13.15 -15.68 -40.40
C GLU A 512 -11.63 -15.81 -40.22
N ILE A 513 -11.16 -16.73 -39.35
CA ILE A 513 -9.72 -17.00 -39.17
C ILE A 513 -9.08 -17.58 -40.43
N ALA A 514 -9.78 -18.44 -41.17
CA ALA A 514 -9.27 -19.00 -42.42
C ALA A 514 -9.13 -17.96 -43.52
N ASN A 515 -10.07 -17.02 -43.54
CA ASN A 515 -9.97 -15.83 -44.37
C ASN A 515 -8.77 -14.96 -43.92
N GLU A 516 -8.52 -14.76 -42.61
CA GLU A 516 -7.38 -13.95 -42.13
C GLU A 516 -6.02 -14.57 -42.47
N LEU A 517 -5.84 -15.88 -42.31
CA LEU A 517 -4.58 -16.56 -42.60
C LEU A 517 -4.31 -16.66 -44.11
N PHE A 518 -5.33 -16.94 -44.92
CA PHE A 518 -5.22 -16.84 -46.37
C PHE A 518 -4.85 -15.42 -46.81
N ALA A 519 -5.44 -14.41 -46.18
CA ALA A 519 -5.13 -13.02 -46.46
C ALA A 519 -3.68 -12.69 -46.11
N GLU A 520 -3.14 -13.10 -44.95
CA GLU A 520 -1.73 -12.81 -44.60
C GLU A 520 -0.73 -13.51 -45.53
N ALA A 521 -0.99 -14.78 -45.88
CA ALA A 521 -0.15 -15.54 -46.82
C ALA A 521 -0.15 -14.91 -48.23
N GLN A 522 -1.32 -14.51 -48.75
CA GLN A 522 -1.41 -13.82 -50.04
C GLN A 522 -0.90 -12.38 -49.97
N HIS A 523 -0.99 -11.70 -48.82
CA HIS A 523 -0.44 -10.35 -48.61
C HIS A 523 1.08 -10.33 -48.71
N ALA A 524 1.76 -11.27 -48.04
CA ALA A 524 3.20 -11.45 -48.17
C ALA A 524 3.62 -11.77 -49.62
N ARG A 525 2.85 -12.64 -50.30
CA ARG A 525 3.06 -12.98 -51.71
C ARG A 525 2.96 -11.76 -52.63
N ILE A 526 1.91 -10.96 -52.52
CA ILE A 526 1.71 -9.80 -53.41
C ILE A 526 2.67 -8.66 -53.10
N LEU A 527 3.16 -8.52 -51.86
CA LEU A 527 4.27 -7.62 -51.53
C LEU A 527 5.60 -8.03 -52.19
N GLU A 528 5.92 -9.33 -52.24
CA GLU A 528 7.12 -9.84 -52.93
C GLU A 528 6.96 -9.76 -54.46
N LEU A 529 5.75 -10.01 -55.00
CA LEU A 529 5.46 -9.80 -56.42
C LEU A 529 5.42 -8.31 -56.80
N ALA A 530 5.12 -7.40 -55.87
CA ALA A 530 5.14 -5.95 -56.05
C ALA A 530 6.43 -5.29 -55.55
N LYS A 531 7.51 -6.04 -55.32
CA LYS A 531 8.74 -5.49 -54.73
C LYS A 531 9.39 -4.37 -55.56
N ASP A 532 9.11 -4.33 -56.86
CA ASP A 532 9.58 -3.39 -57.87
C ASP A 532 8.54 -2.29 -58.22
N ASP A 533 7.44 -2.22 -57.47
CA ASP A 533 6.34 -1.25 -57.60
C ASP A 533 6.15 -0.56 -56.24
N VAL A 534 6.78 0.59 -56.05
CA VAL A 534 7.00 1.20 -54.73
C VAL A 534 5.70 1.72 -54.13
N GLU A 535 4.84 2.37 -54.92
CA GLU A 535 3.56 2.89 -54.42
C GLU A 535 2.53 1.76 -54.27
N LEU A 536 2.45 0.77 -55.18
CA LEU A 536 1.66 -0.44 -54.96
C LEU A 536 2.10 -1.17 -53.68
N LYS A 537 3.40 -1.32 -53.44
CA LYS A 537 3.96 -1.92 -52.22
C LYS A 537 3.70 -1.08 -50.98
N ASN A 538 3.78 0.25 -51.08
CA ASN A 538 3.43 1.18 -50.01
C ASN A 538 1.93 1.16 -49.71
N GLN A 539 1.06 1.06 -50.71
CA GLN A 539 -0.39 0.95 -50.52
C GLN A 539 -0.76 -0.40 -49.90
N LEU A 540 -0.18 -1.50 -50.41
CA LEU A 540 -0.27 -2.82 -49.78
C LEU A 540 0.21 -2.79 -48.31
N THR A 541 1.25 -2.02 -47.99
CA THR A 541 1.80 -1.94 -46.62
C THR A 541 0.99 -1.02 -45.71
N ASN A 542 0.63 0.18 -46.16
CA ASN A 542 -0.07 1.22 -45.40
C ASN A 542 -1.55 0.85 -45.19
N LYS A 543 -2.20 0.28 -46.21
CA LYS A 543 -3.55 -0.29 -46.12
C LYS A 543 -3.53 -1.79 -45.83
N LYS A 544 -2.48 -2.31 -45.19
CA LYS A 544 -2.36 -3.75 -44.86
C LYS A 544 -3.64 -4.30 -44.23
N THR A 545 -4.25 -3.58 -43.29
CA THR A 545 -5.51 -4.00 -42.65
C THR A 545 -6.66 -4.18 -43.64
N ASP A 546 -6.87 -3.23 -44.55
CA ASP A 546 -8.01 -3.23 -45.48
C ASP A 546 -7.80 -4.18 -46.67
N VAL A 547 -6.55 -4.29 -47.14
CA VAL A 547 -6.11 -5.31 -48.10
C VAL A 547 -6.31 -6.70 -47.53
N LEU A 548 -5.90 -6.94 -46.27
CA LEU A 548 -6.19 -8.18 -45.58
C LEU A 548 -7.70 -8.42 -45.48
N ASN A 549 -8.50 -7.39 -45.17
CA ASN A 549 -9.96 -7.49 -45.11
C ASN A 549 -10.62 -7.85 -46.46
N LYS A 550 -9.96 -7.64 -47.61
CA LYS A 550 -10.51 -7.99 -48.93
C LYS A 550 -9.93 -9.27 -49.53
N LEU A 551 -8.65 -9.58 -49.27
CA LEU A 551 -8.10 -10.92 -49.49
C LEU A 551 -8.86 -11.97 -48.65
N LYS A 552 -9.39 -11.56 -47.47
CA LYS A 552 -10.37 -12.31 -46.68
C LYS A 552 -11.65 -12.67 -47.45
N GLU A 553 -11.99 -12.07 -48.58
CA GLU A 553 -13.17 -12.44 -49.38
C GLU A 553 -12.84 -13.41 -50.54
N MET A 554 -11.66 -13.32 -51.15
CA MET A 554 -11.27 -14.08 -52.36
C MET A 554 -11.04 -15.58 -52.12
N THR A 555 -11.21 -16.44 -53.13
CA THR A 555 -11.14 -17.91 -52.94
C THR A 555 -10.07 -18.66 -53.71
N LYS A 556 -9.44 -18.06 -54.73
CA LYS A 556 -8.41 -18.70 -55.57
C LYS A 556 -7.17 -17.83 -55.75
N VAL A 557 -6.05 -18.49 -55.99
CA VAL A 557 -4.72 -17.88 -56.07
C VAL A 557 -4.44 -17.28 -57.46
N GLU A 558 -5.01 -17.87 -58.51
CA GLU A 558 -4.95 -17.39 -59.89
C GLU A 558 -5.65 -16.03 -60.05
N ASP A 559 -6.84 -15.89 -59.47
CA ASP A 559 -7.68 -14.69 -59.59
C ASP A 559 -6.95 -13.47 -58.98
N ILE A 560 -6.35 -13.62 -57.79
CA ILE A 560 -5.49 -12.61 -57.13
C ILE A 560 -4.30 -12.23 -58.04
N THR A 561 -3.70 -13.22 -58.71
CA THR A 561 -2.54 -13.00 -59.60
C THR A 561 -2.95 -12.21 -60.85
N ALA A 562 -4.11 -12.51 -61.43
CA ALA A 562 -4.65 -11.78 -62.57
C ALA A 562 -5.07 -10.34 -62.21
N LEU A 563 -5.56 -10.13 -60.98
CA LEU A 563 -5.87 -8.82 -60.41
C LEU A 563 -4.61 -7.96 -60.24
N LEU A 564 -3.58 -8.50 -59.58
CA LEU A 564 -2.31 -7.80 -59.37
C LEU A 564 -1.61 -7.45 -60.69
N ASN A 565 -1.67 -8.33 -61.69
CA ASN A 565 -1.07 -8.05 -63.00
C ASN A 565 -1.82 -6.94 -63.77
N LYS A 566 -3.15 -6.83 -63.63
CA LYS A 566 -3.91 -5.69 -64.18
C LYS A 566 -3.64 -4.39 -63.43
N LEU A 567 -3.47 -4.46 -62.11
CA LEU A 567 -3.04 -3.33 -61.28
C LEU A 567 -1.62 -2.82 -61.62
N LYS A 568 -0.89 -3.49 -62.50
CA LYS A 568 0.43 -3.07 -63.02
C LYS A 568 0.44 -2.70 -64.50
N ASP A 569 -0.66 -2.90 -65.22
CA ASP A 569 -0.72 -2.66 -66.66
C ASP A 569 -0.99 -1.17 -66.94
N PRO A 570 -0.06 -0.43 -67.58
CA PRO A 570 -0.20 1.01 -67.84
C PRO A 570 -1.23 1.36 -68.94
N ALA A 571 -1.85 0.37 -69.59
CA ALA A 571 -3.03 0.60 -70.43
C ALA A 571 -4.35 0.63 -69.62
N THR A 572 -4.34 0.16 -68.36
CA THR A 572 -5.51 0.15 -67.48
C THR A 572 -5.95 1.57 -67.13
N THR A 573 -7.23 1.87 -67.26
CA THR A 573 -7.78 3.21 -66.97
C THR A 573 -7.87 3.51 -65.48
N LYS A 574 -7.91 4.78 -65.06
CA LYS A 574 -8.09 5.13 -63.63
C LYS A 574 -9.37 4.53 -63.04
N THR A 575 -10.48 4.51 -63.78
CA THR A 575 -11.73 3.85 -63.32
C THR A 575 -11.56 2.34 -63.15
N GLN A 576 -10.86 1.67 -64.08
CA GLN A 576 -10.51 0.25 -63.93
C GLN A 576 -9.55 0.03 -62.75
N THR A 577 -8.62 0.94 -62.49
CA THR A 577 -7.73 0.86 -61.33
C THR A 577 -8.49 1.06 -60.02
N LEU A 578 -9.50 1.94 -59.96
CA LEU A 578 -10.45 2.00 -58.84
C LEU A 578 -11.10 0.64 -58.60
N GLU A 579 -11.76 0.08 -59.63
CA GLU A 579 -12.42 -1.22 -59.52
C GLU A 579 -11.45 -2.31 -59.03
N ARG A 580 -10.24 -2.37 -59.58
CA ARG A 580 -9.24 -3.37 -59.17
C ARG A 580 -8.65 -3.10 -57.78
N MET A 581 -8.58 -1.86 -57.31
CA MET A 581 -8.09 -1.52 -55.96
C MET A 581 -9.15 -1.73 -54.89
N GLU A 582 -10.42 -1.43 -55.19
CA GLU A 582 -11.55 -1.81 -54.34
C GLU A 582 -11.71 -3.33 -54.28
N GLU A 583 -11.54 -4.03 -55.41
CA GLU A 583 -11.45 -5.51 -55.44
C GLU A 583 -10.28 -6.04 -54.59
N LEU A 584 -9.11 -5.38 -54.55
CA LEU A 584 -7.95 -5.84 -53.76
C LEU A 584 -7.91 -5.29 -52.31
N GLY A 585 -8.91 -4.51 -51.88
CA GLY A 585 -8.98 -3.97 -50.50
C GLY A 585 -8.09 -2.76 -50.23
N LEU A 586 -7.47 -2.22 -51.28
CA LEU A 586 -6.81 -0.91 -51.24
C LEU A 586 -7.85 0.23 -51.21
N GLY A 587 -9.15 -0.12 -51.26
CA GLY A 587 -10.31 0.76 -51.16
C GLY A 587 -10.73 1.33 -52.51
N ASN A 588 -11.96 1.88 -52.57
CA ASN A 588 -12.39 2.75 -53.67
C ASN A 588 -11.86 4.18 -53.55
N ASP A 589 -10.86 4.38 -52.68
CA ASP A 589 -10.25 5.68 -52.46
C ASP A 589 -9.70 6.17 -53.80
N GLU A 590 -10.36 7.20 -54.33
CA GLU A 590 -10.09 7.67 -55.68
C GLU A 590 -8.65 8.19 -55.77
N GLU A 591 -8.10 8.74 -54.68
CA GLU A 591 -6.72 9.23 -54.56
C GLU A 591 -5.68 8.11 -54.57
N ASP A 592 -5.97 6.96 -53.96
CA ASP A 592 -5.07 5.81 -53.98
C ASP A 592 -5.19 4.99 -55.27
N ALA A 593 -6.40 4.87 -55.82
CA ALA A 593 -6.62 4.37 -57.17
C ALA A 593 -5.88 5.18 -58.23
N LYS A 594 -5.90 6.50 -58.07
CA LYS A 594 -5.07 7.43 -58.81
C LYS A 594 -3.57 7.16 -58.55
N LYS A 595 -3.08 6.97 -57.32
CA LYS A 595 -1.67 6.63 -56.98
C LYS A 595 -1.11 5.40 -57.69
N LEU A 596 -1.91 4.35 -57.80
CA LEU A 596 -1.45 3.09 -58.37
C LEU A 596 -1.56 3.10 -59.91
N PHE A 597 -2.62 3.70 -60.45
CA PHE A 597 -2.70 4.06 -61.87
C PHE A 597 -1.49 4.89 -62.27
N ALA A 598 -1.18 5.91 -61.48
CA ALA A 598 -0.08 6.83 -61.65
C ALA A 598 1.32 6.22 -61.49
N GLU A 599 1.49 5.13 -60.74
CA GLU A 599 2.76 4.39 -60.75
C GLU A 599 3.00 3.70 -62.10
N ASN A 600 1.97 3.12 -62.68
CA ASN A 600 2.06 2.49 -64.00
C ASN A 600 2.21 3.56 -65.09
N GLN A 601 1.44 4.65 -65.00
CA GLN A 601 1.62 5.82 -65.85
C GLN A 601 3.01 6.43 -65.67
N TYR A 602 3.64 6.37 -64.48
CA TYR A 602 5.03 6.82 -64.25
C TYR A 602 6.03 5.94 -65.00
N LYS A 603 5.87 4.63 -64.93
CA LYS A 603 6.74 3.69 -65.67
C LYS A 603 6.64 3.93 -67.18
N LEU A 604 5.42 4.17 -67.68
CA LEU A 604 5.15 4.63 -69.04
C LEU A 604 5.76 6.01 -69.35
N LEU A 605 5.81 6.92 -68.37
CA LEU A 605 6.41 8.25 -68.45
C LEU A 605 7.93 8.22 -68.55
N LEU A 606 8.57 7.36 -67.76
CA LEU A 606 10.01 7.10 -67.80
C LEU A 606 10.43 6.69 -69.22
N GLU A 607 9.63 5.84 -69.87
CA GLU A 607 9.82 5.46 -71.27
C GLU A 607 9.56 6.64 -72.24
N ASN A 608 8.46 7.39 -72.06
CA ASN A 608 8.04 8.44 -72.98
C ASN A 608 8.92 9.71 -72.98
N VAL A 609 9.52 10.08 -71.85
CA VAL A 609 10.27 11.35 -71.69
C VAL A 609 11.77 11.17 -71.94
N GLN A 610 12.22 9.91 -72.08
CA GLN A 610 13.62 9.52 -72.20
C GLN A 610 14.41 10.23 -73.31
N GLU A 611 13.72 10.72 -74.34
CA GLU A 611 14.32 11.32 -75.53
C GLU A 611 14.00 12.81 -75.71
N SER A 612 13.01 13.37 -74.99
CA SER A 612 12.36 14.64 -75.36
C SER A 612 12.76 15.85 -74.53
N ASN A 613 13.21 15.67 -73.28
CA ASN A 613 13.80 16.76 -72.51
C ASN A 613 14.98 16.21 -71.66
N PRO A 614 16.23 16.62 -71.90
CA PRO A 614 17.40 15.87 -71.41
C PRO A 614 17.76 16.20 -69.97
N LYS A 615 17.59 17.46 -69.58
CA LYS A 615 17.68 17.87 -68.18
C LYS A 615 16.59 17.21 -67.33
N LEU A 616 15.47 16.85 -67.97
CA LEU A 616 14.28 16.28 -67.38
C LEU A 616 14.35 14.79 -67.07
N TYR A 617 14.71 13.99 -68.06
CA TYR A 617 14.79 12.53 -67.89
C TYR A 617 15.85 12.12 -66.87
N ALA A 618 16.93 12.90 -66.78
CA ALA A 618 17.92 12.76 -65.72
C ALA A 618 17.34 12.96 -64.31
N GLU A 619 16.22 13.69 -64.17
CA GLU A 619 15.47 13.75 -62.91
C GLU A 619 14.45 12.63 -62.78
N LEU A 620 13.72 12.22 -63.83
CA LEU A 620 12.76 11.08 -63.76
C LEU A 620 13.40 9.88 -63.10
N LYS A 621 14.57 9.54 -63.62
CA LYS A 621 15.36 8.39 -63.20
C LYS A 621 16.01 8.55 -61.82
N ALA A 622 16.08 9.77 -61.29
CA ALA A 622 16.59 10.08 -59.96
C ALA A 622 15.48 10.19 -58.89
N LYS A 623 14.22 10.43 -59.30
CA LYS A 623 13.13 10.92 -58.44
C LYS A 623 11.78 10.16 -58.60
N PRO A 624 11.74 8.81 -58.64
CA PRO A 624 10.56 8.04 -59.03
C PRO A 624 9.25 8.42 -58.30
N GLU A 625 9.23 8.47 -56.97
CA GLU A 625 7.99 8.64 -56.19
C GLU A 625 7.32 10.01 -56.37
N ASP A 626 8.10 11.06 -56.62
CA ASP A 626 7.59 12.41 -56.88
C ASP A 626 6.78 12.46 -58.20
N VAL A 627 7.04 11.51 -59.12
CA VAL A 627 6.36 11.33 -60.42
C VAL A 627 5.16 10.40 -60.33
N ILE A 628 5.34 9.29 -59.62
CA ILE A 628 4.29 8.34 -59.29
C ILE A 628 3.11 9.06 -58.64
N ARG A 629 3.35 10.16 -57.91
CA ARG A 629 2.27 10.98 -57.34
C ARG A 629 1.76 12.13 -58.23
N ALA A 630 2.44 12.45 -59.32
CA ALA A 630 2.05 13.54 -60.22
C ALA A 630 0.85 13.16 -61.10
N LEU A 631 0.90 11.94 -61.65
CA LEU A 631 -0.11 11.38 -62.55
C LEU A 631 -1.41 10.94 -61.83
N VAL A 632 -1.41 11.09 -60.50
CA VAL A 632 -2.53 10.84 -59.59
C VAL A 632 -3.57 11.92 -59.75
N ARG A 633 -3.12 13.15 -59.44
CA ARG A 633 -3.93 14.36 -59.40
C ARG A 633 -4.05 14.99 -60.78
N ALA A 634 -3.33 14.44 -61.76
CA ALA A 634 -3.71 14.49 -63.17
C ALA A 634 -5.11 13.89 -63.41
N ASP A 635 -5.45 12.81 -62.69
CA ASP A 635 -6.74 12.10 -62.69
C ASP A 635 -7.35 11.86 -64.06
N LYS A 636 -6.51 11.49 -65.01
CA LYS A 636 -6.93 11.32 -66.39
C LYS A 636 -7.59 9.96 -66.50
N GLU A 637 -8.91 9.98 -66.67
CA GLU A 637 -9.73 8.77 -66.66
C GLU A 637 -9.32 7.80 -67.78
N ASP A 638 -8.64 8.30 -68.81
CA ASP A 638 -7.77 7.52 -69.69
C ASP A 638 -6.30 8.02 -69.68
N SER A 639 -5.38 7.20 -70.20
CA SER A 639 -3.96 7.56 -70.36
C SER A 639 -3.69 8.60 -71.46
N ALA A 640 -4.68 8.97 -72.29
CA ALA A 640 -4.50 10.01 -73.31
C ALA A 640 -4.37 11.40 -72.65
N GLY A 641 -5.05 11.62 -71.53
CA GLY A 641 -4.84 12.83 -70.73
C GLY A 641 -3.47 12.89 -70.03
N VAL A 642 -2.85 11.73 -69.73
CA VAL A 642 -1.48 11.65 -69.18
C VAL A 642 -0.44 12.04 -70.22
N LYS A 643 -0.67 11.65 -71.48
CA LYS A 643 0.18 12.00 -72.61
C LYS A 643 0.35 13.52 -72.78
N LEU A 644 -0.74 14.28 -72.62
CA LEU A 644 -0.71 15.75 -72.61
C LEU A 644 0.08 16.36 -71.43
N LEU A 645 0.39 15.57 -70.41
CA LEU A 645 1.25 15.92 -69.27
C LEU A 645 2.71 15.46 -69.46
N VAL A 646 3.02 14.82 -70.58
CA VAL A 646 4.38 14.76 -71.16
C VAL A 646 4.60 15.94 -72.12
N ASP A 647 3.55 16.36 -72.83
CA ASP A 647 3.62 17.40 -73.87
C ASP A 647 3.60 18.85 -73.33
N ALA A 648 3.28 19.04 -72.05
CA ALA A 648 3.45 20.30 -71.31
C ALA A 648 4.71 20.27 -70.43
N ALA A 649 5.63 19.34 -70.73
CA ALA A 649 6.88 19.10 -70.01
C ALA A 649 8.14 19.40 -70.83
N THR A 650 7.97 19.78 -72.10
CA THR A 650 8.97 19.51 -73.15
C THR A 650 9.11 20.60 -74.23
N LYS A 651 8.31 21.69 -74.20
CA LYS A 651 8.28 22.73 -75.24
C LYS A 651 8.82 24.06 -74.70
N THR A 652 9.64 24.80 -75.44
CA THR A 652 10.26 26.07 -74.98
C THR A 652 9.37 27.30 -75.29
N ASP A 653 8.07 27.22 -75.02
CA ASP A 653 7.03 28.13 -75.55
C ASP A 653 5.83 28.56 -74.65
N SER A 654 5.74 28.36 -73.33
CA SER A 654 6.79 28.08 -72.36
C SER A 654 8.04 28.93 -72.59
N ASP A 655 7.92 30.23 -72.88
CA ASP A 655 6.98 31.15 -72.21
C ASP A 655 6.64 30.73 -70.78
N ARG A 656 7.60 30.35 -69.93
CA ARG A 656 7.20 29.93 -68.58
C ARG A 656 6.23 28.69 -68.74
N LEU A 657 4.93 28.73 -68.44
CA LEU A 657 4.02 27.64 -67.97
C LEU A 657 4.31 26.15 -68.29
N THR A 658 4.74 25.83 -69.50
CA THR A 658 4.44 24.58 -70.20
C THR A 658 5.70 23.74 -70.53
N ILE A 659 6.76 23.92 -69.71
CA ILE A 659 7.67 22.82 -69.34
C ILE A 659 7.50 22.42 -67.86
N ARG A 660 7.72 23.25 -66.82
CA ARG A 660 7.75 22.80 -65.40
C ARG A 660 6.45 22.24 -64.93
N SER A 661 5.32 22.85 -65.28
CA SER A 661 4.04 22.31 -64.81
C SER A 661 3.78 20.92 -65.37
N ALA A 662 4.54 20.47 -66.37
CA ALA A 662 4.67 19.05 -66.66
C ALA A 662 6.07 18.42 -66.46
N ILE A 663 7.18 19.10 -66.15
CA ILE A 663 8.27 18.53 -65.31
C ILE A 663 7.80 18.27 -63.87
N GLY A 664 6.55 18.61 -63.59
CA GLY A 664 5.85 18.55 -62.32
C GLY A 664 4.65 17.63 -62.39
N ALA A 665 3.86 17.64 -63.48
CA ALA A 665 2.97 16.53 -63.83
C ALA A 665 3.74 15.25 -64.28
N LEU A 666 5.06 15.35 -64.41
CA LEU A 666 6.03 14.27 -64.40
C LEU A 666 6.92 14.23 -63.12
N GLY A 667 6.80 15.12 -62.12
CA GLY A 667 7.38 15.01 -60.76
C GLY A 667 8.89 15.24 -60.45
N LEU A 668 9.58 16.24 -61.00
CA LEU A 668 11.04 16.20 -61.27
C LEU A 668 11.78 17.42 -60.73
N ASP A 669 13.12 17.40 -60.51
CA ASP A 669 13.81 18.63 -60.03
C ASP A 669 13.58 19.78 -60.99
N PRO A 670 13.00 20.85 -60.46
CA PRO A 670 12.98 22.09 -61.12
C PRO A 670 13.95 23.02 -60.36
N ASN A 671 15.25 22.92 -60.64
CA ASN A 671 16.33 23.89 -60.33
C ASN A 671 17.56 23.73 -61.24
N LYS A 672 17.46 22.94 -62.28
CA LYS A 672 18.39 22.90 -63.41
C LYS A 672 18.35 24.22 -64.22
N ASP A 673 18.46 25.38 -63.57
CA ASP A 673 17.41 26.42 -63.50
C ASP A 673 17.23 27.40 -64.66
N LYS A 674 18.26 27.62 -65.48
CA LYS A 674 18.22 28.37 -66.75
C LYS A 674 17.82 27.46 -67.93
N GLN A 675 17.45 26.22 -67.62
CA GLN A 675 17.27 25.10 -68.54
C GLN A 675 16.30 24.00 -68.04
N ILE A 676 15.84 24.02 -66.77
CA ILE A 676 14.73 23.24 -66.14
C ILE A 676 14.52 23.70 -64.67
N PHE A 677 13.29 23.89 -64.19
CA PHE A 677 12.97 25.24 -63.66
C PHE A 677 12.15 25.83 -64.75
N ALA A 678 12.80 25.91 -65.88
CA ALA A 678 12.19 25.97 -67.18
C ALA A 678 11.08 24.87 -67.18
N GLU A 679 9.78 25.11 -67.42
CA GLU A 679 9.09 26.41 -67.59
C GLU A 679 7.66 26.63 -66.80
N ASN A 680 7.16 27.83 -66.38
CA ASN A 680 6.39 28.45 -65.21
C ASN A 680 5.12 29.34 -65.48
N GLN A 681 5.19 30.52 -66.16
CA GLN A 681 4.00 31.30 -66.58
C GLN A 681 3.17 31.83 -65.39
N TYR A 682 3.47 32.89 -64.65
CA TYR A 682 4.32 34.08 -64.87
C TYR A 682 5.87 33.79 -64.94
N SER A 683 6.90 34.68 -65.18
CA SER A 683 8.33 34.26 -64.93
C SER A 683 9.54 35.27 -64.69
N ARG A 684 10.83 34.79 -64.44
CA ARG A 684 12.02 35.46 -63.77
C ARG A 684 11.87 35.41 -62.28
N ILE A 685 12.46 36.41 -61.64
CA ILE A 685 11.67 37.38 -60.89
C ILE A 685 11.30 36.82 -59.49
N LEU A 686 10.95 35.53 -59.38
CA LEU A 686 11.26 34.57 -58.29
C LEU A 686 12.41 35.00 -57.38
N GLU A 687 13.64 34.86 -57.86
CA GLU A 687 14.82 34.88 -56.99
C GLU A 687 15.18 36.32 -56.56
N MET A 688 14.35 37.31 -56.91
CA MET A 688 14.69 38.72 -56.85
C MET A 688 13.97 39.52 -55.75
N VAL A 689 13.00 38.92 -55.02
CA VAL A 689 12.30 39.62 -53.91
C VAL A 689 12.19 38.85 -52.61
N LYS A 690 12.73 37.62 -52.62
CA LYS A 690 12.70 36.59 -51.57
C LYS A 690 12.61 37.12 -50.14
N ASP A 691 13.48 38.07 -49.82
CA ASP A 691 13.71 38.55 -48.46
C ASP A 691 13.19 39.98 -48.19
N SER A 692 12.65 40.67 -49.19
CA SER A 692 12.30 42.11 -49.13
C SER A 692 10.83 42.43 -49.39
N ASN A 693 10.04 41.47 -49.88
CA ASN A 693 8.61 41.36 -49.60
C ASN A 693 8.27 39.85 -49.72
N PRO A 694 8.08 39.12 -48.61
CA PRO A 694 7.89 37.65 -48.64
C PRO A 694 6.66 37.20 -49.43
N LYS A 695 5.62 38.05 -49.51
CA LYS A 695 4.44 37.82 -50.37
C LYS A 695 4.67 38.15 -51.83
N LEU A 696 5.47 39.16 -52.10
CA LEU A 696 5.99 39.35 -53.44
C LEU A 696 6.74 38.07 -53.85
N HIS A 697 7.44 37.35 -52.97
CA HIS A 697 8.03 36.01 -53.22
C HIS A 697 7.01 34.85 -53.32
N ALA A 698 5.72 35.07 -53.08
CA ALA A 698 4.67 34.08 -53.39
C ALA A 698 4.15 34.27 -54.82
N GLN A 699 3.90 35.52 -55.23
CA GLN A 699 3.59 35.87 -56.62
C GLN A 699 4.81 35.57 -57.51
N LEU A 700 5.97 35.98 -57.03
CA LEU A 700 7.32 35.56 -57.40
C LEU A 700 7.64 34.18 -56.84
N LYS A 701 6.72 33.21 -57.05
CA LYS A 701 7.09 31.80 -57.16
C LYS A 701 6.62 31.07 -58.42
N ASN A 702 5.74 31.65 -59.24
CA ASN A 702 5.26 31.03 -60.49
C ASN A 702 6.33 30.90 -61.61
N LYS A 703 7.64 31.13 -61.33
CA LYS A 703 8.47 32.01 -62.19
C LYS A 703 9.97 31.64 -62.33
N ARG A 704 10.66 31.79 -63.52
CA ARG A 704 12.17 31.89 -63.80
C ARG A 704 12.87 31.65 -65.25
N ASP A 705 12.37 32.05 -66.47
CA ASP A 705 12.39 31.48 -67.92
C ASP A 705 11.83 32.38 -69.03
N ASP A 706 10.56 32.74 -68.94
CA ASP A 706 10.00 33.82 -69.73
C ASP A 706 9.46 34.80 -68.72
N VAL A 707 10.37 35.46 -68.03
CA VAL A 707 11.68 35.86 -68.55
C VAL A 707 12.84 35.24 -67.66
N ILE A 708 13.77 34.35 -68.16
CA ILE A 708 15.26 34.03 -67.96
C ILE A 708 15.93 33.47 -69.24
N GLN A 709 15.19 32.85 -70.16
CA GLN A 709 15.50 32.77 -71.59
C GLN A 709 15.09 34.11 -72.16
N ALA A 710 13.82 34.53 -72.04
CA ALA A 710 13.45 35.93 -72.31
C ALA A 710 13.87 36.94 -71.20
N LEU A 711 14.37 36.45 -70.03
CA LEU A 711 15.25 37.21 -69.09
C LEU A 711 16.69 36.67 -69.20
N VAL A 712 17.13 36.43 -70.45
CA VAL A 712 18.49 36.43 -71.04
C VAL A 712 18.42 37.28 -72.31
N ASP A 713 17.35 37.13 -73.09
CA ASP A 713 17.21 37.74 -74.41
C ASP A 713 17.01 39.26 -74.36
N ALA A 714 16.36 39.80 -73.31
CA ALA A 714 16.31 41.23 -73.04
C ALA A 714 17.53 41.74 -72.22
N ASP A 715 18.48 40.85 -71.92
CA ASP A 715 19.67 40.92 -71.07
C ASP A 715 19.62 41.74 -69.74
N VAL A 716 18.56 41.90 -68.92
CA VAL A 716 17.33 41.11 -68.66
C VAL A 716 17.50 39.74 -69.33
N ALA A 717 18.47 38.85 -69.05
CA ALA A 717 19.50 38.48 -68.05
C ALA A 717 19.56 39.17 -66.70
N ASP A 718 19.83 40.46 -66.74
CA ASP A 718 20.05 41.30 -65.60
C ASP A 718 18.73 41.70 -64.92
N LEU A 719 18.80 42.73 -64.08
CA LEU A 719 17.73 43.13 -63.21
C LEU A 719 16.85 44.24 -63.80
N ALA A 720 17.15 44.82 -64.97
CA ALA A 720 16.66 46.14 -65.38
C ALA A 720 15.12 46.28 -65.53
N GLY A 721 14.51 45.76 -66.60
CA GLY A 721 13.07 45.92 -66.96
C GLY A 721 12.10 45.10 -66.11
N VAL A 722 12.44 44.98 -64.83
CA VAL A 722 12.01 43.95 -63.90
C VAL A 722 12.18 44.44 -62.46
N ASN A 723 13.33 45.03 -62.13
CA ASN A 723 13.52 45.74 -60.86
C ASN A 723 12.58 46.94 -60.73
N GLN A 724 12.26 47.61 -61.84
CA GLN A 724 11.29 48.72 -61.87
C GLN A 724 9.95 48.37 -61.22
N LEU A 725 9.63 47.08 -61.21
CA LEU A 725 8.33 46.54 -60.86
C LEU A 725 8.38 45.81 -59.51
N ILE A 726 9.56 45.28 -59.15
CA ILE A 726 9.89 44.91 -57.78
C ILE A 726 9.73 46.09 -56.81
N GLU A 727 10.04 47.33 -57.22
CA GLU A 727 9.87 48.49 -56.35
C GLU A 727 8.39 48.81 -56.07
N ALA A 728 7.55 48.92 -57.09
CA ALA A 728 6.22 49.49 -56.90
C ALA A 728 5.20 48.52 -56.23
N VAL A 729 5.48 47.20 -56.12
CA VAL A 729 4.71 46.30 -55.21
C VAL A 729 5.24 46.29 -53.75
N LYS A 730 6.34 46.99 -53.45
CA LYS A 730 6.95 47.05 -52.10
C LYS A 730 6.61 48.31 -51.31
N ASP A 731 6.19 49.40 -51.97
CA ASP A 731 5.96 50.68 -51.30
C ASP A 731 4.57 50.71 -50.61
N PRO A 732 4.47 50.91 -49.28
CA PRO A 732 3.20 51.06 -48.57
C PRO A 732 2.51 52.42 -48.79
N ALA A 733 3.11 53.36 -49.54
CA ALA A 733 2.49 54.60 -49.98
C ALA A 733 1.74 54.48 -51.31
N LYS A 734 2.08 53.47 -52.14
CA LYS A 734 1.36 53.13 -53.37
C LYS A 734 -0.06 52.66 -53.03
N ASP A 735 -1.04 53.08 -53.83
CA ASP A 735 -2.43 52.64 -53.68
C ASP A 735 -2.65 51.27 -54.33
N LYS A 736 -3.88 50.77 -54.28
CA LYS A 736 -4.23 49.44 -54.80
C LYS A 736 -3.91 49.35 -56.30
N ASP A 737 -4.33 50.37 -57.05
CA ASP A 737 -4.27 50.47 -58.51
C ASP A 737 -2.82 50.64 -59.04
N ASP A 738 -1.97 51.36 -58.31
CA ASP A 738 -0.53 51.46 -58.61
C ASP A 738 0.26 50.17 -58.25
N VAL A 739 -0.08 49.51 -57.13
CA VAL A 739 0.50 48.19 -56.75
C VAL A 739 0.12 47.12 -57.77
N GLU A 740 -1.04 47.30 -58.40
CA GLU A 740 -1.61 46.48 -59.45
C GLU A 740 -0.84 46.65 -60.79
N GLU A 741 -0.59 47.88 -61.27
CA GLU A 741 0.30 48.14 -62.44
C GLU A 741 1.74 47.62 -62.20
N ALA A 742 2.26 47.76 -60.97
CA ALA A 742 3.57 47.25 -60.59
C ALA A 742 3.71 45.72 -60.64
N MET A 743 2.59 45.02 -60.49
CA MET A 743 2.52 43.58 -60.69
C MET A 743 2.52 43.23 -62.18
N GLU A 744 2.09 44.12 -63.07
CA GLU A 744 1.86 43.84 -64.48
C GLU A 744 3.14 43.49 -65.27
N GLU A 745 4.18 44.34 -65.31
CA GLU A 745 5.42 44.04 -66.07
C GLU A 745 6.44 43.15 -65.30
N LEU A 746 6.30 42.94 -63.97
CA LEU A 746 6.89 41.73 -63.33
C LEU A 746 6.24 40.44 -63.89
N GLY A 747 5.17 40.58 -64.68
CA GLY A 747 4.29 39.51 -65.13
C GLY A 747 3.50 38.88 -63.99
N LEU A 748 3.42 39.49 -62.81
CA LEU A 748 2.60 38.96 -61.70
C LEU A 748 1.12 39.06 -61.99
N GLY A 749 0.75 40.08 -62.76
CA GLY A 749 -0.60 40.37 -63.19
C GLY A 749 -1.46 40.96 -62.08
N ASN A 750 -2.48 41.68 -62.51
CA ASN A 750 -3.28 42.63 -61.75
C ASN A 750 -4.35 41.90 -60.90
N ASP A 751 -3.94 40.85 -60.19
CA ASP A 751 -4.82 39.99 -59.39
C ASP A 751 -5.28 40.74 -58.15
N GLU A 752 -6.46 41.34 -58.23
CA GLU A 752 -7.10 42.13 -57.19
C GLU A 752 -7.05 41.48 -55.79
N ALA A 753 -7.11 40.14 -55.67
CA ALA A 753 -7.07 39.45 -54.39
C ALA A 753 -5.65 39.32 -53.82
N LYS A 754 -4.63 39.17 -54.68
CA LYS A 754 -3.21 39.19 -54.26
C LYS A 754 -2.66 40.61 -54.12
N VAL A 755 -3.11 41.55 -54.97
CA VAL A 755 -2.96 42.99 -54.73
C VAL A 755 -3.52 43.27 -53.34
N LYS A 756 -4.76 42.87 -53.04
CA LYS A 756 -5.34 42.97 -51.69
C LYS A 756 -4.51 42.28 -50.60
N GLU A 757 -3.91 41.11 -50.82
CA GLU A 757 -3.11 40.44 -49.78
C GLU A 757 -1.71 41.04 -49.55
N LEU A 758 -1.08 41.63 -50.58
CA LEU A 758 0.17 42.39 -50.46
C LEU A 758 -0.09 43.80 -49.96
N PHE A 759 -1.13 44.47 -50.46
CA PHE A 759 -1.63 45.74 -49.96
C PHE A 759 -2.00 45.61 -48.49
N GLY A 760 -2.71 44.54 -48.08
CA GLY A 760 -3.01 44.22 -46.68
C GLY A 760 -1.77 43.98 -45.82
N GLU A 761 -0.70 43.40 -46.38
CA GLU A 761 0.58 43.23 -45.67
C GLU A 761 1.42 44.52 -45.62
N ASN A 762 1.38 45.34 -46.66
CA ASN A 762 1.98 46.67 -46.73
C ASN A 762 1.24 47.63 -45.77
N GLN A 763 -0.10 47.62 -45.74
CA GLN A 763 -0.92 48.33 -44.76
C GLN A 763 -0.70 47.77 -43.34
N TYR A 764 -0.49 46.46 -43.15
CA TYR A 764 -0.11 45.91 -41.84
C TYR A 764 1.27 46.40 -41.39
N ASN A 765 2.28 46.42 -42.26
CA ASN A 765 3.62 46.89 -41.90
C ASN A 765 3.61 48.42 -41.59
N LYS A 766 2.75 49.17 -42.28
CA LYS A 766 2.42 50.59 -42.02
C LYS A 766 1.68 50.78 -40.68
N LEU A 767 0.73 49.89 -40.37
CA LEU A 767 0.03 49.84 -39.07
C LEU A 767 1.00 49.50 -37.94
N ALA A 768 1.92 48.56 -38.13
CA ALA A 768 2.97 48.21 -37.18
C ALA A 768 3.89 49.41 -36.87
N THR A 769 4.16 50.27 -37.86
CA THR A 769 4.92 51.52 -37.64
C THR A 769 4.16 52.52 -36.76
N GLN A 770 2.82 52.51 -36.76
CA GLN A 770 2.00 53.29 -35.83
C GLN A 770 1.87 52.61 -34.45
N MET A 771 1.78 51.27 -34.41
CA MET A 771 1.82 50.48 -33.17
C MET A 771 3.13 50.64 -32.39
N GLU A 772 4.24 50.97 -33.07
CA GLU A 772 5.52 51.28 -32.43
C GLU A 772 5.43 52.51 -31.49
N ALA A 773 4.44 53.41 -31.67
CA ALA A 773 4.15 54.50 -30.73
C ALA A 773 3.33 54.05 -29.50
N HIS A 774 2.72 52.85 -29.54
CA HIS A 774 2.05 52.23 -28.39
C HIS A 774 2.97 51.39 -27.51
N LYS A 775 4.20 51.14 -27.94
CA LYS A 775 5.28 50.49 -27.18
C LYS A 775 5.42 51.00 -25.74
N ASP A 776 5.38 52.32 -25.57
CA ASP A 776 5.56 52.98 -24.27
C ASP A 776 4.23 53.28 -23.55
N THR A 777 3.06 53.00 -24.16
CA THR A 777 1.73 53.34 -23.60
C THR A 777 0.80 52.14 -23.40
N ASN A 778 1.03 51.00 -24.08
CA ASN A 778 0.34 49.72 -23.84
C ASN A 778 1.21 48.53 -24.31
N PRO A 779 2.27 48.17 -23.55
CA PRO A 779 3.34 47.28 -24.03
C PRO A 779 2.87 45.85 -24.36
N LYS A 780 1.98 45.25 -23.55
CA LYS A 780 1.48 43.89 -23.82
C LYS A 780 0.74 43.76 -25.14
N LEU A 781 0.05 44.83 -25.56
CA LEU A 781 -0.66 44.87 -26.84
C LEU A 781 0.33 45.01 -28.01
N TYR A 782 1.41 45.77 -27.80
CA TYR A 782 2.53 45.89 -28.74
C TYR A 782 3.30 44.56 -28.91
N ASP A 783 3.58 43.84 -27.82
CA ASP A 783 4.22 42.51 -27.87
C ASP A 783 3.34 41.51 -28.62
N TYR A 784 2.03 41.55 -28.35
CA TYR A 784 1.01 40.74 -29.01
C TYR A 784 0.93 41.01 -30.52
N TYR A 785 1.05 42.27 -30.98
CA TYR A 785 1.06 42.55 -32.42
C TYR A 785 2.34 42.06 -33.11
N LYS A 786 3.42 41.79 -32.34
CA LYS A 786 4.66 41.16 -32.84
C LYS A 786 4.64 39.63 -32.72
N ASP A 787 3.56 39.03 -32.21
CA ASP A 787 3.36 37.59 -32.25
C ASP A 787 3.21 37.09 -33.72
N PRO A 788 3.98 36.06 -34.13
CA PRO A 788 3.96 35.57 -35.51
C PRO A 788 2.62 35.02 -36.00
N VAL A 789 1.78 34.47 -35.11
CA VAL A 789 0.48 33.89 -35.45
C VAL A 789 -0.55 34.99 -35.64
N LYS A 790 -0.56 35.97 -34.73
CA LYS A 790 -1.56 37.05 -34.77
C LYS A 790 -1.33 38.09 -35.86
N ARG A 791 -0.07 38.29 -36.25
CA ARG A 791 0.31 39.01 -37.47
C ARG A 791 -0.48 38.53 -38.70
N VAL A 792 -0.57 37.21 -38.91
CA VAL A 792 -1.21 36.60 -40.10
C VAL A 792 -2.73 36.80 -40.12
N GLU A 793 -3.38 36.84 -38.94
CA GLU A 793 -4.84 37.02 -38.84
C GLU A 793 -5.25 38.46 -39.25
N LEU A 794 -4.54 39.48 -38.73
CA LEU A 794 -4.73 40.90 -39.06
C LEU A 794 -4.54 41.23 -40.55
N ILE A 795 -3.46 40.70 -41.14
CA ILE A 795 -3.06 40.96 -42.53
C ILE A 795 -4.19 40.61 -43.52
N LYS A 796 -4.99 39.59 -43.20
CA LYS A 796 -6.04 39.07 -44.06
C LYS A 796 -7.31 39.94 -44.08
N GLU A 797 -7.64 40.61 -42.97
CA GLU A 797 -8.73 41.59 -42.92
C GLU A 797 -8.33 42.93 -43.53
N LEU A 798 -7.10 43.40 -43.29
CA LEU A 798 -6.59 44.65 -43.87
C LEU A 798 -6.59 44.61 -45.41
N GLY A 799 -6.38 43.43 -45.99
CA GLY A 799 -6.53 43.21 -47.43
C GLY A 799 -7.97 43.12 -47.93
N GLY A 800 -8.97 42.91 -47.06
CA GLY A 800 -10.34 42.64 -47.48
C GLY A 800 -11.09 43.81 -48.16
N LYS A 801 -10.45 44.98 -48.35
CA LYS A 801 -11.10 46.21 -48.83
C LYS A 801 -10.31 46.94 -49.90
N ASP A 802 -11.06 47.68 -50.71
CA ASP A 802 -10.54 48.56 -51.78
C ASP A 802 -9.90 49.83 -51.22
N SER A 803 -10.35 50.28 -50.05
CA SER A 803 -9.60 51.20 -49.17
C SER A 803 -9.97 50.97 -47.72
N LEU A 804 -9.10 51.36 -46.79
CA LEU A 804 -9.35 51.23 -45.35
C LEU A 804 -10.34 52.30 -44.84
N GLU A 805 -11.63 52.06 -45.03
CA GLU A 805 -12.66 52.72 -44.23
C GLU A 805 -12.46 52.40 -42.73
N SER A 806 -12.82 53.32 -41.84
CA SER A 806 -12.67 53.17 -40.37
C SER A 806 -13.19 51.83 -39.83
N ASP A 807 -14.37 51.43 -40.31
CA ASP A 807 -15.07 50.16 -40.06
C ASP A 807 -14.17 48.90 -40.13
N THR A 808 -13.08 48.94 -40.90
CA THR A 808 -12.14 47.82 -41.04
C THR A 808 -11.29 47.63 -39.80
N LEU A 809 -10.80 48.72 -39.18
CA LEU A 809 -10.07 48.63 -37.92
C LEU A 809 -10.99 48.14 -36.80
N ASP A 810 -12.25 48.56 -36.81
CA ASP A 810 -13.25 48.17 -35.81
C ASP A 810 -13.57 46.66 -35.90
N LYS A 811 -13.61 46.08 -37.11
CA LYS A 811 -13.73 44.62 -37.34
C LYS A 811 -12.47 43.84 -36.98
N ILE A 812 -11.30 44.38 -37.27
CA ILE A 812 -10.02 43.83 -36.81
C ILE A 812 -9.98 43.79 -35.27
N VAL A 813 -10.50 44.82 -34.61
CA VAL A 813 -10.70 44.82 -33.15
C VAL A 813 -11.69 43.71 -32.71
N GLN A 814 -12.73 43.39 -33.47
CA GLN A 814 -13.59 42.22 -33.21
C GLN A 814 -12.84 40.87 -33.36
N ILE A 815 -12.00 40.69 -34.37
CA ILE A 815 -11.21 39.45 -34.51
C ILE A 815 -10.14 39.34 -33.41
N LEU A 816 -9.59 40.46 -32.94
CA LEU A 816 -8.74 40.50 -31.75
C LEU A 816 -9.52 40.09 -30.48
N LEU A 817 -10.76 40.56 -30.33
CA LEU A 817 -11.69 40.15 -29.27
C LEU A 817 -12.17 38.68 -29.43
N SER A 818 -11.97 38.03 -30.59
CA SER A 818 -12.31 36.62 -30.82
C SER A 818 -11.37 35.61 -30.15
N GLU A 819 -10.13 35.99 -29.86
CA GLU A 819 -9.16 35.08 -29.24
C GLU A 819 -9.47 34.72 -27.78
N PRO A 820 -9.96 35.64 -26.91
CA PRO A 820 -10.67 35.28 -25.69
C PRO A 820 -11.62 34.10 -25.86
N GLY A 821 -12.45 34.09 -26.91
CA GLY A 821 -13.35 32.97 -27.22
C GLY A 821 -12.61 31.66 -27.52
N LYS A 822 -11.52 31.71 -28.30
CA LYS A 822 -10.67 30.53 -28.59
C LYS A 822 -10.01 29.99 -27.31
N ARG A 823 -9.51 30.86 -26.43
CA ARG A 823 -8.92 30.48 -25.13
C ARG A 823 -9.96 29.90 -24.17
N ILE A 824 -11.17 30.47 -24.14
CA ILE A 824 -12.29 29.94 -23.36
C ILE A 824 -12.68 28.52 -23.83
N GLU A 825 -12.65 28.22 -25.13
CA GLU A 825 -12.85 26.84 -25.61
C GLU A 825 -11.68 25.90 -25.28
N GLN A 826 -10.43 26.37 -25.27
CA GLN A 826 -9.29 25.58 -24.75
C GLN A 826 -9.46 25.26 -23.25
N GLN A 827 -9.88 26.23 -22.44
CA GLN A 827 -10.17 26.05 -21.02
C GLN A 827 -11.36 25.09 -20.81
N LYS A 828 -12.41 25.16 -21.64
CA LYS A 828 -13.51 24.19 -21.64
C LYS A 828 -13.05 22.79 -22.05
N GLU A 829 -12.20 22.64 -23.07
CA GLU A 829 -11.69 21.33 -23.50
C GLU A 829 -10.75 20.71 -22.46
N PHE A 830 -9.93 21.52 -21.78
CA PHE A 830 -9.16 21.11 -20.61
C PHE A 830 -10.09 20.64 -19.48
N SER A 831 -11.04 21.49 -19.09
CA SER A 831 -12.04 21.22 -18.05
C SER A 831 -12.91 19.98 -18.37
N LYS A 832 -13.19 19.66 -19.63
CA LYS A 832 -13.84 18.40 -20.07
C LYS A 832 -12.89 17.21 -19.98
N SER A 833 -11.64 17.36 -20.39
CA SER A 833 -10.65 16.28 -20.39
C SER A 833 -10.36 15.79 -18.97
N ILE A 834 -10.18 16.70 -18.01
CA ILE A 834 -9.93 16.37 -16.60
C ILE A 834 -11.20 15.95 -15.84
N GLU A 835 -12.40 16.06 -16.42
CA GLU A 835 -13.66 15.72 -15.75
C GLU A 835 -13.76 14.22 -15.46
N LYS A 836 -13.21 13.37 -16.34
CA LYS A 836 -13.11 11.91 -16.10
C LYS A 836 -12.15 11.59 -14.95
N HIS A 837 -11.00 12.26 -14.92
CA HIS A 837 -10.02 12.13 -13.84
C HIS A 837 -10.63 12.53 -12.48
N ALA A 838 -11.32 13.66 -12.42
CA ALA A 838 -12.08 14.09 -11.24
C ALA A 838 -13.17 13.08 -10.84
N GLN A 839 -13.92 12.52 -11.80
CA GLN A 839 -14.91 11.47 -11.52
C GLN A 839 -14.28 10.18 -10.96
N LYS A 840 -13.05 9.83 -11.35
CA LYS A 840 -12.32 8.69 -10.78
C LYS A 840 -11.79 8.96 -9.37
N LEU A 841 -11.40 10.19 -9.05
CA LEU A 841 -10.98 10.60 -7.71
C LEU A 841 -12.15 10.89 -6.75
N LYS A 842 -13.38 11.06 -7.25
CA LYS A 842 -14.57 11.36 -6.42
C LYS A 842 -14.85 10.41 -5.24
N PRO A 843 -14.47 9.11 -5.25
CA PRO A 843 -14.55 8.28 -4.05
C PRO A 843 -13.71 8.78 -2.87
N ILE A 844 -12.63 9.55 -3.09
CA ILE A 844 -11.80 10.18 -2.04
C ILE A 844 -12.55 11.34 -1.41
N ASP A 845 -13.11 12.25 -2.23
CA ASP A 845 -14.02 13.31 -1.78
C ASP A 845 -15.16 12.76 -0.90
N ALA A 846 -15.82 11.70 -1.38
CA ALA A 846 -16.91 11.01 -0.67
C ALA A 846 -16.46 10.13 0.53
N LEU A 847 -15.19 10.19 0.95
CA LEU A 847 -14.66 9.38 2.04
C LEU A 847 -14.96 9.99 3.42
N ASP A 848 -15.81 9.31 4.20
CA ASP A 848 -15.93 9.48 5.66
C ASP A 848 -14.61 8.98 6.30
N GLU A 849 -13.72 9.92 6.64
CA GLU A 849 -12.36 9.64 7.11
C GLU A 849 -12.36 8.86 8.42
N VAL A 850 -13.17 9.30 9.39
CA VAL A 850 -13.30 8.72 10.72
C VAL A 850 -13.61 7.22 10.62
N ILE A 851 -14.57 6.86 9.77
CA ILE A 851 -14.98 5.46 9.60
C ILE A 851 -14.01 4.67 8.72
N HIS A 852 -13.72 5.16 7.52
CA HIS A 852 -13.11 4.33 6.49
C HIS A 852 -11.59 4.21 6.63
N LEU A 853 -10.88 5.25 7.05
CA LEU A 853 -9.42 5.18 7.24
C LEU A 853 -9.06 4.30 8.45
N HIS A 854 -9.96 4.21 9.43
CA HIS A 854 -9.83 3.34 10.62
C HIS A 854 -10.62 2.01 10.48
N ASN A 855 -10.98 1.65 9.24
CA ASN A 855 -11.48 0.32 8.87
C ASN A 855 -10.37 -0.74 9.00
N PRO A 856 -10.61 -1.87 9.68
CA PRO A 856 -9.62 -2.95 9.82
C PRO A 856 -9.00 -3.47 8.51
N ALA A 857 -9.69 -3.39 7.37
CA ALA A 857 -9.15 -3.79 6.07
C ALA A 857 -8.09 -2.80 5.55
N PHE A 858 -8.38 -1.50 5.60
CA PHE A 858 -7.43 -0.43 5.25
C PHE A 858 -6.22 -0.49 6.18
N GLN A 859 -6.47 -0.53 7.50
CA GLN A 859 -5.44 -0.61 8.53
C GLN A 859 -4.55 -1.87 8.40
N ALA A 860 -5.12 -3.02 8.01
CA ALA A 860 -4.34 -4.24 7.75
C ALA A 860 -3.50 -4.15 6.46
N LYS A 861 -3.97 -3.45 5.43
CA LYS A 861 -3.20 -3.20 4.20
C LYS A 861 -2.04 -2.23 4.45
N ALA A 862 -2.32 -1.11 5.10
CA ALA A 862 -1.34 -0.10 5.48
C ALA A 862 -0.24 -0.66 6.40
N ARG A 863 -0.54 -1.63 7.29
CA ARG A 863 0.48 -2.34 8.08
C ARG A 863 1.31 -3.36 7.29
N LYS A 864 0.77 -3.89 6.19
CA LYS A 864 1.46 -4.91 5.38
C LYS A 864 2.41 -4.27 4.36
N ASP A 865 2.01 -3.13 3.79
CA ASP A 865 2.76 -2.39 2.78
C ASP A 865 2.55 -0.87 2.97
N PRO A 866 3.16 -0.26 4.00
CA PRO A 866 3.01 1.16 4.25
C PRO A 866 3.66 2.01 3.15
N GLU A 867 4.82 1.59 2.63
CA GLU A 867 5.60 2.35 1.65
C GLU A 867 4.95 2.33 0.26
N GLY A 868 4.51 1.17 -0.24
CA GLY A 868 3.78 1.07 -1.50
C GLY A 868 2.44 1.80 -1.44
N MET A 869 1.75 1.74 -0.30
CA MET A 869 0.49 2.46 -0.10
C MET A 869 0.70 3.98 -0.02
N LYS A 870 1.71 4.47 0.71
CA LYS A 870 2.10 5.90 0.70
C LYS A 870 2.42 6.37 -0.71
N LYS A 871 3.37 5.71 -1.39
CA LYS A 871 3.85 6.08 -2.72
C LYS A 871 2.74 6.14 -3.78
N LYS A 872 1.72 5.28 -3.65
CA LYS A 872 0.50 5.36 -4.48
C LYS A 872 -0.25 6.68 -4.26
N TYR A 873 -0.59 7.01 -3.01
CA TYR A 873 -1.34 8.23 -2.71
C TYR A 873 -0.50 9.51 -2.91
N GLU A 874 0.80 9.48 -2.65
CA GLU A 874 1.74 10.55 -2.99
C GLU A 874 1.76 10.85 -4.51
N SER A 875 1.75 9.81 -5.37
CA SER A 875 1.60 9.99 -6.82
C SER A 875 0.30 10.72 -7.16
N SER A 876 -0.82 10.35 -6.52
CA SER A 876 -2.13 10.98 -6.79
C SER A 876 -2.26 12.38 -6.19
N SER A 877 -1.57 12.71 -5.08
CA SER A 877 -1.45 14.08 -4.57
C SER A 877 -0.65 14.95 -5.54
N GLN A 878 0.48 14.45 -6.07
CA GLN A 878 1.23 15.15 -7.12
C GLN A 878 0.40 15.36 -8.38
N GLU A 879 -0.38 14.36 -8.80
CA GLU A 879 -1.33 14.47 -9.92
C GLU A 879 -2.40 15.55 -9.64
N CYS A 880 -2.88 15.69 -8.40
CA CYS A 880 -3.78 16.78 -8.00
C CYS A 880 -3.09 18.16 -7.97
N ALA A 881 -1.84 18.26 -7.49
CA ALA A 881 -1.08 19.51 -7.47
C ALA A 881 -0.88 20.11 -8.87
N VAL A 882 -0.68 19.25 -9.87
CA VAL A 882 -0.59 19.64 -11.29
C VAL A 882 -1.92 20.20 -11.80
N MET A 883 -3.04 19.55 -11.47
CA MET A 883 -4.38 20.04 -11.83
C MET A 883 -4.67 21.39 -11.18
N ILE A 884 -4.35 21.55 -9.89
CA ILE A 884 -4.50 22.80 -9.14
C ILE A 884 -3.69 23.92 -9.81
N SER A 885 -2.40 23.69 -10.06
CA SER A 885 -1.50 24.65 -10.70
C SER A 885 -2.01 25.11 -12.08
N ARG A 886 -2.55 24.20 -12.90
CA ARG A 886 -3.12 24.55 -14.21
C ARG A 886 -4.50 25.23 -14.12
N LEU A 887 -5.36 24.82 -13.20
CA LEU A 887 -6.68 25.43 -12.99
C LEU A 887 -6.57 26.86 -12.42
N GLU A 888 -5.65 27.11 -11.49
CA GLU A 888 -5.34 28.46 -11.01
C GLU A 888 -4.79 29.35 -12.13
N MET A 889 -3.93 28.81 -12.98
CA MET A 889 -3.43 29.50 -14.17
C MET A 889 -4.57 29.86 -15.13
N GLN A 890 -5.50 28.94 -15.41
CA GLN A 890 -6.66 29.19 -16.28
C GLN A 890 -7.65 30.20 -15.69
N LEU A 891 -7.90 30.16 -14.37
CA LEU A 891 -8.71 31.18 -13.71
C LEU A 891 -8.05 32.57 -13.79
N LYS A 892 -6.73 32.65 -13.62
CA LYS A 892 -5.97 33.90 -13.77
C LYS A 892 -5.93 34.41 -15.21
N GLU A 893 -5.85 33.53 -16.21
CA GLU A 893 -6.02 33.85 -17.63
C GLU A 893 -7.43 34.42 -17.89
N LEU A 894 -8.48 33.78 -17.37
CA LEU A 894 -9.88 34.20 -17.56
C LEU A 894 -10.18 35.52 -16.83
N GLU A 895 -9.61 35.75 -15.65
CA GLU A 895 -9.71 37.02 -14.92
C GLU A 895 -8.96 38.16 -15.64
N ALA A 896 -7.79 37.90 -16.22
CA ALA A 896 -7.10 38.88 -17.06
C ALA A 896 -7.87 39.21 -18.35
N VAL A 897 -8.56 38.23 -18.96
CA VAL A 897 -9.50 38.46 -20.07
C VAL A 897 -10.67 39.33 -19.63
N LYS A 898 -11.23 39.06 -18.44
CA LYS A 898 -12.35 39.81 -17.84
C LYS A 898 -11.96 41.26 -17.54
N GLU A 899 -10.76 41.51 -17.01
CA GLU A 899 -10.20 42.85 -16.78
C GLU A 899 -9.96 43.60 -18.11
N ALA A 900 -9.39 42.93 -19.11
CA ALA A 900 -9.17 43.52 -20.43
C ALA A 900 -10.49 43.95 -21.11
N LEU A 901 -11.56 43.16 -20.97
CA LEU A 901 -12.89 43.46 -21.52
C LEU A 901 -13.64 44.56 -20.75
N GLN A 902 -13.33 44.81 -19.47
CA GLN A 902 -13.96 45.87 -18.67
C GLN A 902 -13.41 47.29 -18.95
N ASN A 903 -12.40 47.43 -19.81
CA ASN A 903 -11.78 48.71 -20.09
C ASN A 903 -12.68 49.61 -20.96
N LYS A 904 -13.12 50.74 -20.39
CA LYS A 904 -14.22 51.63 -20.89
C LYS A 904 -13.97 52.39 -22.22
N LYS A 905 -13.16 51.86 -23.14
CA LYS A 905 -12.89 52.47 -24.47
C LYS A 905 -13.51 51.73 -25.65
N LEU A 906 -13.97 50.48 -25.46
CA LEU A 906 -14.76 49.75 -26.44
C LEU A 906 -16.25 50.01 -26.21
N LYS A 907 -17.02 50.23 -27.28
CA LYS A 907 -18.48 50.41 -27.22
C LYS A 907 -19.22 49.09 -27.43
N PRO A 908 -20.50 49.00 -27.04
CA PRO A 908 -21.35 47.86 -27.38
C PRO A 908 -21.56 47.69 -28.89
N GLU A 909 -21.56 48.77 -29.67
CA GLU A 909 -21.60 48.70 -31.14
C GLU A 909 -20.39 47.94 -31.73
N ASP A 910 -19.21 48.14 -31.13
CA ASP A 910 -17.93 47.61 -31.60
C ASP A 910 -17.83 46.07 -31.41
N LEU A 911 -18.79 45.44 -30.71
CA LEU A 911 -18.91 44.00 -30.47
C LEU A 911 -19.96 43.32 -31.39
N GLY A 912 -20.41 44.01 -32.44
CA GLY A 912 -21.66 43.74 -33.13
C GLY A 912 -21.89 42.33 -33.72
N SER A 913 -23.11 41.83 -33.52
CA SER A 913 -23.91 41.03 -34.47
C SER A 913 -23.37 39.69 -35.02
N THR A 914 -22.21 39.20 -34.60
CA THR A 914 -21.68 37.91 -35.09
C THR A 914 -22.28 36.72 -34.32
N PRO A 915 -22.55 35.57 -34.97
CA PRO A 915 -23.12 34.40 -34.30
C PRO A 915 -22.17 33.73 -33.29
N PHE A 916 -20.88 34.10 -33.29
CA PHE A 916 -19.89 33.67 -32.31
C PHE A 916 -19.93 34.55 -31.04
N PHE A 917 -20.20 35.85 -31.20
CA PHE A 917 -20.48 36.80 -30.12
C PHE A 917 -21.98 37.12 -30.07
N GLY A 918 -22.77 36.10 -29.70
CA GLY A 918 -24.17 36.33 -29.33
C GLY A 918 -24.25 37.45 -28.28
N ASN A 919 -25.22 38.37 -28.45
CA ASN A 919 -25.43 39.60 -27.68
C ASN A 919 -24.70 39.64 -26.32
N SER A 920 -23.75 40.56 -26.15
CA SER A 920 -22.86 40.79 -24.98
C SER A 920 -23.12 39.97 -23.70
N PRO A 921 -24.31 40.02 -23.04
CA PRO A 921 -24.73 39.06 -22.02
C PRO A 921 -24.33 37.59 -22.20
N ALA A 922 -24.26 37.05 -23.44
CA ALA A 922 -23.91 35.65 -23.65
C ALA A 922 -22.44 35.35 -23.34
N MET A 923 -21.52 36.30 -23.56
CA MET A 923 -20.12 36.14 -23.15
C MET A 923 -19.95 36.24 -21.63
N ASP A 924 -20.70 37.13 -20.95
CA ASP A 924 -20.71 37.16 -19.48
C ASP A 924 -21.25 35.85 -18.88
N VAL A 925 -22.29 35.26 -19.49
CA VAL A 925 -22.83 33.95 -19.09
C VAL A 925 -21.87 32.80 -19.40
N LEU A 926 -21.22 32.78 -20.56
CA LEU A 926 -20.23 31.75 -20.92
C LEU A 926 -18.97 31.85 -20.07
N ASN A 927 -18.51 33.07 -19.75
CA ASN A 927 -17.47 33.32 -18.76
C ASN A 927 -17.92 32.82 -17.39
N GLY A 928 -19.10 33.21 -16.90
CA GLY A 928 -19.61 32.80 -15.59
C GLY A 928 -19.76 31.28 -15.44
N ILE A 929 -20.22 30.58 -16.47
CA ILE A 929 -20.31 29.10 -16.47
C ILE A 929 -18.93 28.44 -16.50
N THR A 930 -17.98 28.97 -17.29
CA THR A 930 -16.62 28.41 -17.39
C THR A 930 -15.81 28.71 -16.12
N GLU A 931 -15.84 29.95 -15.63
CA GLU A 931 -15.26 30.40 -14.35
C GLU A 931 -15.80 29.57 -13.19
N LYS A 932 -17.11 29.36 -13.12
CA LYS A 932 -17.71 28.48 -12.10
C LYS A 932 -17.18 27.04 -12.25
N ARG A 933 -17.23 26.45 -13.44
CA ARG A 933 -16.81 25.05 -13.64
C ARG A 933 -15.32 24.83 -13.32
N LEU A 934 -14.47 25.82 -13.61
CA LEU A 934 -13.06 25.80 -13.22
C LEU A 934 -12.87 25.94 -11.71
N LYS A 935 -13.68 26.77 -11.02
CA LYS A 935 -13.69 26.88 -9.55
C LYS A 935 -14.20 25.60 -8.88
N ASP A 936 -15.37 25.10 -9.29
CA ASP A 936 -15.95 23.83 -8.83
C ASP A 936 -14.93 22.67 -8.97
N GLN A 937 -14.12 22.65 -10.03
CA GLN A 937 -13.04 21.67 -10.21
C GLN A 937 -11.80 21.96 -9.36
N LEU A 938 -11.37 23.23 -9.23
CA LEU A 938 -10.22 23.62 -8.41
C LEU A 938 -10.45 23.30 -6.93
N ASP A 939 -11.63 23.64 -6.42
CA ASP A 939 -12.02 23.40 -5.03
C ASP A 939 -12.12 21.88 -4.76
N PHE A 940 -12.66 21.10 -5.70
CA PHE A 940 -12.64 19.64 -5.65
C PHE A 940 -11.22 19.06 -5.61
N TYR A 941 -10.31 19.50 -6.49
CA TYR A 941 -8.93 18.99 -6.48
C TYR A 941 -8.18 19.38 -5.22
N LYS A 942 -8.44 20.57 -4.65
CA LYS A 942 -7.90 20.98 -3.35
C LYS A 942 -8.43 20.12 -2.21
N GLN A 943 -9.74 19.84 -2.18
CA GLN A 943 -10.35 18.95 -1.17
C GLN A 943 -9.84 17.51 -1.28
N VAL A 944 -9.62 16.99 -2.50
CA VAL A 944 -9.02 15.66 -2.71
C VAL A 944 -7.55 15.65 -2.29
N GLN A 945 -6.76 16.67 -2.62
CA GLN A 945 -5.37 16.77 -2.18
C GLN A 945 -5.27 16.84 -0.65
N ASP A 946 -6.07 17.70 -0.01
CA ASP A 946 -6.12 17.86 1.44
C ASP A 946 -6.48 16.53 2.13
N LYS A 947 -7.52 15.83 1.66
CA LYS A 947 -7.87 14.47 2.13
C LYS A 947 -6.77 13.44 1.89
N ILE A 948 -5.94 13.58 0.85
CA ILE A 948 -4.78 12.70 0.65
C ILE A 948 -3.70 13.03 1.69
N ASP A 949 -3.20 14.26 1.66
CA ASP A 949 -2.00 14.68 2.38
C ASP A 949 -2.21 14.72 3.90
N ASN A 950 -3.33 15.30 4.36
CA ASN A 950 -3.61 15.53 5.78
C ASN A 950 -4.47 14.43 6.43
N HIS A 951 -5.05 13.48 5.66
CA HIS A 951 -5.93 12.44 6.22
C HIS A 951 -5.49 11.02 5.81
N ILE A 952 -5.41 10.69 4.52
CA ILE A 952 -5.04 9.33 4.05
C ILE A 952 -3.59 8.99 4.42
N LEU A 953 -2.61 9.86 4.13
CA LEU A 953 -1.21 9.60 4.44
C LEU A 953 -0.97 9.53 5.96
N ILE A 954 -1.59 10.43 6.74
CA ILE A 954 -1.54 10.39 8.21
C ILE A 954 -2.15 9.09 8.76
N ALA A 955 -3.29 8.63 8.23
CA ALA A 955 -3.92 7.39 8.68
C ALA A 955 -3.09 6.12 8.32
N ILE A 956 -2.24 6.17 7.31
CA ILE A 956 -1.26 5.11 7.00
C ILE A 956 -0.13 5.12 8.05
N ASP A 957 0.41 6.28 8.42
CA ASP A 957 1.41 6.40 9.50
C ASP A 957 0.83 5.99 10.88
N GLU A 958 -0.42 6.34 11.18
CA GLU A 958 -1.12 5.88 12.37
C GLU A 958 -1.40 4.38 12.34
N ALA A 959 -1.64 3.78 11.16
CA ALA A 959 -1.81 2.34 11.05
C ALA A 959 -0.55 1.58 11.49
N VAL A 960 0.64 2.07 11.14
CA VAL A 960 1.93 1.51 11.56
C VAL A 960 2.16 1.69 13.06
N LYS A 961 1.90 2.89 13.61
CA LYS A 961 2.05 3.20 15.04
C LYS A 961 1.03 2.49 15.94
N GLY A 962 -0.10 2.09 15.39
CA GLY A 962 -1.18 1.35 16.07
C GLY A 962 -2.52 2.07 15.93
N SER A 963 -3.55 1.35 15.47
CA SER A 963 -4.87 1.94 15.21
C SER A 963 -5.52 2.51 16.47
N LYS A 964 -5.90 3.80 16.39
CA LYS A 964 -6.93 4.42 17.24
C LYS A 964 -8.16 3.51 17.37
N LYS A 965 -8.76 3.49 18.56
CA LYS A 965 -9.94 2.65 18.86
C LYS A 965 -11.20 3.49 18.95
N TYR A 966 -12.35 2.83 18.78
CA TYR A 966 -13.66 3.47 18.87
C TYR A 966 -14.15 3.44 20.31
N ILE A 967 -14.53 4.60 20.81
CA ILE A 967 -14.99 4.82 22.17
C ILE A 967 -16.50 5.03 22.10
N TYR A 968 -17.28 4.17 22.78
CA TYR A 968 -18.74 4.28 22.87
C TYR A 968 -19.07 5.34 23.92
N ASP A 969 -19.57 6.49 23.46
CA ASP A 969 -19.69 7.72 24.25
C ASP A 969 -21.13 8.29 24.28
N PRO A 970 -22.20 7.48 24.43
CA PRO A 970 -23.57 7.98 24.51
C PRO A 970 -23.79 8.85 25.76
N ASN A 971 -24.92 9.56 25.82
CA ASN A 971 -25.24 10.49 26.91
C ASN A 971 -25.18 9.90 28.34
N SER A 972 -25.29 8.56 28.51
CA SER A 972 -25.17 7.87 29.80
C SER A 972 -23.74 7.44 30.16
N VAL A 973 -22.73 7.77 29.35
CA VAL A 973 -21.31 7.39 29.56
C VAL A 973 -20.42 8.63 29.50
N SER A 974 -19.48 8.76 30.44
CA SER A 974 -18.28 9.61 30.30
C SER A 974 -17.04 8.72 30.18
N SER A 975 -16.04 9.16 29.39
CA SER A 975 -14.74 8.48 29.35
C SER A 975 -13.57 9.47 29.40
N ARG A 976 -12.47 9.07 30.05
CA ARG A 976 -11.24 9.87 30.18
C ARG A 976 -10.02 9.00 30.47
N ASN A 977 -8.83 9.47 30.09
CA ASN A 977 -7.56 8.85 30.45
C ASN A 977 -7.23 9.17 31.91
N VAL A 978 -6.79 8.17 32.69
CA VAL A 978 -6.54 8.29 34.14
C VAL A 978 -5.31 7.49 34.53
N SER A 979 -4.48 8.01 35.44
CA SER A 979 -3.37 7.26 36.05
C SER A 979 -3.88 5.99 36.74
N ARG A 980 -3.16 4.88 36.56
CA ARG A 980 -3.41 3.65 37.32
C ARG A 980 -3.34 3.89 38.83
N GLU A 981 -2.45 4.78 39.28
CA GLU A 981 -2.22 5.01 40.70
C GLU A 981 -3.34 5.84 41.35
N ASP A 982 -3.85 6.87 40.66
CA ASP A 982 -5.00 7.64 41.16
C ASP A 982 -6.29 6.80 41.22
N LEU A 983 -6.40 5.75 40.39
CA LEU A 983 -7.47 4.75 40.47
C LEU A 983 -7.29 3.80 41.65
N LYS A 984 -6.09 3.22 41.87
CA LYS A 984 -5.81 2.41 43.08
C LYS A 984 -6.11 3.19 44.36
N GLN A 985 -5.64 4.43 44.43
CA GLN A 985 -5.79 5.29 45.59
C GLN A 985 -7.17 5.97 45.69
N HIS A 986 -8.13 5.59 44.83
CA HIS A 986 -9.51 6.08 44.81
C HIS A 986 -9.65 7.62 44.73
N ARG A 987 -8.62 8.31 44.21
CA ARG A 987 -8.55 9.79 44.15
C ARG A 987 -9.47 10.40 43.09
N VAL A 988 -9.99 9.58 42.17
CA VAL A 988 -10.77 10.02 41.01
C VAL A 988 -12.26 9.77 41.21
N GLY A 989 -12.99 10.84 41.51
CA GLY A 989 -14.45 10.81 41.64
C GLY A 989 -15.18 10.36 40.38
N PHE A 990 -16.49 10.12 40.51
CA PHE A 990 -17.38 9.81 39.39
C PHE A 990 -17.66 11.05 38.55
N ASP A 991 -17.30 10.99 37.27
CA ASP A 991 -17.64 12.03 36.30
C ASP A 991 -18.97 11.69 35.63
N ARG A 992 -19.93 12.60 35.74
CA ARG A 992 -21.29 12.44 35.22
C ARG A 992 -21.52 13.52 34.18
N LYS A 993 -21.64 13.16 32.90
CA LYS A 993 -22.13 14.07 31.86
C LYS A 993 -23.44 14.72 32.35
N PRO A 994 -23.52 16.06 32.44
CA PRO A 994 -24.77 16.72 32.81
C PRO A 994 -25.82 16.44 31.73
N GLY A 995 -27.06 16.19 32.16
CA GLY A 995 -28.16 15.78 31.28
C GLY A 995 -28.74 16.91 30.42
N THR A 996 -27.92 17.67 29.70
CA THR A 996 -28.30 18.45 28.50
C THR A 996 -27.06 19.02 27.80
N ASN A 997 -27.22 19.27 26.49
CA ASN A 997 -26.29 19.81 25.51
C ASN A 997 -25.16 20.75 26.02
N ASN A 998 -24.02 20.67 25.32
CA ASN A 998 -22.82 21.55 25.33
C ASN A 998 -21.60 21.02 26.10
N VAL A 999 -20.89 20.07 25.47
CA VAL A 999 -19.42 20.08 25.52
C VAL A 999 -18.93 20.51 24.14
N ASN A 1000 -18.07 21.53 24.07
CA ASN A 1000 -17.42 21.94 22.82
C ASN A 1000 -16.29 20.96 22.48
N VAL A 1001 -16.65 19.76 22.02
CA VAL A 1001 -15.75 18.93 21.20
C VAL A 1001 -15.81 19.46 19.77
N THR A 1002 -14.70 19.45 19.04
CA THR A 1002 -14.62 19.89 17.63
C THR A 1002 -15.26 18.88 16.68
N THR A 1003 -16.59 18.78 16.71
CA THR A 1003 -17.37 18.25 15.59
C THR A 1003 -17.19 19.20 14.40
N PRO A 1004 -16.74 18.73 13.22
CA PRO A 1004 -16.81 19.52 12.00
C PRO A 1004 -18.26 20.00 11.77
N PRO A 1005 -18.52 21.26 11.36
CA PRO A 1005 -19.88 21.80 11.33
C PRO A 1005 -20.90 21.07 10.45
N ASP A 1006 -20.44 20.29 9.46
CA ASP A 1006 -21.28 19.62 8.47
C ASP A 1006 -21.61 18.16 8.86
N ALA A 1007 -22.82 17.97 9.38
CA ALA A 1007 -23.29 16.70 9.92
C ALA A 1007 -23.49 15.60 8.86
N THR A 1008 -22.57 14.63 8.80
CA THR A 1008 -22.69 13.42 7.94
C THR A 1008 -22.36 12.09 8.64
N SER A 1009 -21.57 12.10 9.73
CA SER A 1009 -21.23 10.86 10.44
C SER A 1009 -22.47 10.24 11.12
N SER A 1010 -22.85 9.04 10.68
CA SER A 1010 -24.06 8.35 11.13
C SER A 1010 -23.82 7.40 12.32
N ILE A 1011 -22.76 7.62 13.10
CA ILE A 1011 -22.35 6.79 14.24
C ILE A 1011 -22.24 7.63 15.54
N MET A 1012 -23.10 8.63 15.70
CA MET A 1012 -23.10 9.66 16.77
C MET A 1012 -22.82 9.15 18.21
N ASP A 1013 -23.14 7.89 18.51
CA ASP A 1013 -22.89 7.27 19.82
C ASP A 1013 -21.44 6.78 20.02
N PHE A 1014 -20.56 6.97 19.03
CA PHE A 1014 -19.14 6.59 19.05
C PHE A 1014 -18.23 7.72 18.57
N ILE A 1015 -17.17 7.98 19.33
CA ILE A 1015 -16.04 8.83 18.93
C ILE A 1015 -14.82 7.97 18.60
N LEU A 1016 -13.91 8.50 17.79
CA LEU A 1016 -12.58 7.90 17.61
C LEU A 1016 -11.66 8.36 18.75
N GLU A 1017 -10.72 7.52 19.17
CA GLU A 1017 -9.73 7.85 20.20
C GLU A 1017 -8.69 8.85 19.68
N ASP A 1018 -8.78 10.11 20.13
CA ASP A 1018 -7.78 11.15 19.84
C ASP A 1018 -6.45 10.88 20.58
N GLU A 1019 -6.52 10.57 21.88
CA GLU A 1019 -5.37 10.29 22.75
C GLU A 1019 -5.48 8.89 23.36
N LYS A 1020 -4.55 8.00 23.00
CA LYS A 1020 -4.42 6.65 23.59
C LYS A 1020 -3.80 6.73 25.00
N PRO A 1021 -4.30 5.98 26.00
CA PRO A 1021 -3.62 5.83 27.29
C PRO A 1021 -2.14 5.48 27.17
N THR A 1022 -1.30 6.19 27.93
CA THR A 1022 0.14 5.90 28.07
C THR A 1022 0.39 4.57 28.80
N LYS A 1023 1.68 4.21 29.01
CA LYS A 1023 2.02 2.96 29.72
C LYS A 1023 1.47 2.89 31.14
N ASP A 1024 1.24 4.03 31.80
CA ASP A 1024 0.87 4.15 33.22
C ASP A 1024 -0.57 4.60 33.44
N GLN A 1025 -1.33 4.75 32.35
CA GLN A 1025 -2.72 5.18 32.33
C GLN A 1025 -3.65 4.07 31.84
N VAL A 1026 -4.93 4.21 32.18
CA VAL A 1026 -6.04 3.45 31.60
C VAL A 1026 -7.17 4.41 31.22
N ARG A 1027 -7.98 4.04 30.22
CA ARG A 1027 -9.20 4.79 29.91
C ARG A 1027 -10.30 4.35 30.88
N CYS A 1028 -10.74 5.26 31.73
CA CYS A 1028 -11.84 5.04 32.67
C CYS A 1028 -13.17 5.39 32.01
N PHE A 1029 -14.20 4.57 32.26
CA PHE A 1029 -15.58 4.76 31.80
C PHE A 1029 -16.52 4.82 33.00
N ASP A 1030 -17.19 5.96 33.20
CA ASP A 1030 -18.27 6.09 34.18
C ASP A 1030 -19.62 6.00 33.46
N VAL A 1031 -20.45 5.04 33.86
CA VAL A 1031 -21.81 4.83 33.34
C VAL A 1031 -22.81 5.32 34.38
N ALA A 1032 -23.69 6.25 34.00
CA ALA A 1032 -24.67 6.87 34.88
C ALA A 1032 -26.10 6.47 34.50
N PHE A 1033 -26.88 6.04 35.49
CA PHE A 1033 -28.29 5.65 35.33
C PHE A 1033 -29.18 6.60 36.15
N THR A 1034 -30.25 7.08 35.53
CA THR A 1034 -31.29 7.87 36.20
C THR A 1034 -32.58 7.06 36.24
N HIS A 1035 -33.03 6.76 37.45
CA HIS A 1035 -34.30 6.07 37.71
C HIS A 1035 -35.30 7.07 38.27
N GLU A 1036 -36.59 6.90 38.00
CA GLU A 1036 -37.65 7.83 38.40
C GLU A 1036 -38.73 7.05 39.13
N LYS A 1037 -38.80 7.24 40.45
CA LYS A 1037 -39.72 6.52 41.34
C LYS A 1037 -41.17 6.92 41.07
N ASP A 1038 -42.10 6.10 41.55
CA ASP A 1038 -43.55 6.42 41.61
C ASP A 1038 -43.87 7.76 42.32
N THR A 1039 -42.93 8.31 43.10
CA THR A 1039 -43.02 9.61 43.77
C THR A 1039 -42.60 10.80 42.90
N GLY A 1040 -42.09 10.57 41.69
CA GLY A 1040 -41.44 11.58 40.84
C GLY A 1040 -40.00 11.95 41.25
N GLU A 1041 -39.46 11.30 42.30
CA GLU A 1041 -38.08 11.49 42.72
C GLU A 1041 -37.11 10.76 41.77
N LYS A 1042 -36.12 11.48 41.23
CA LYS A 1042 -35.10 10.91 40.34
C LYS A 1042 -33.86 10.47 41.14
N VAL A 1043 -33.58 9.18 41.16
CA VAL A 1043 -32.41 8.57 41.83
C VAL A 1043 -31.33 8.24 40.80
N GLY A 1044 -30.15 8.85 40.97
CA GLY A 1044 -28.99 8.65 40.09
C GLY A 1044 -28.00 7.63 40.66
N THR A 1045 -27.86 6.47 40.01
CA THR A 1045 -26.81 5.47 40.32
C THR A 1045 -25.67 5.54 39.29
N ALA A 1046 -24.49 5.04 39.65
CA ALA A 1046 -23.32 5.04 38.77
C ALA A 1046 -22.52 3.74 38.90
N ALA A 1047 -21.83 3.38 37.83
CA ALA A 1047 -21.00 2.18 37.71
C ALA A 1047 -19.74 2.50 36.89
N ARG A 1048 -18.65 1.75 37.08
CA ARG A 1048 -17.33 2.05 36.51
C ARG A 1048 -16.66 0.81 35.92
N PHE A 1049 -16.11 0.95 34.72
CA PHE A 1049 -15.15 0.01 34.16
C PHE A 1049 -13.95 0.75 33.55
N THR A 1050 -12.85 0.04 33.30
CA THR A 1050 -11.66 0.57 32.63
C THR A 1050 -11.30 -0.25 31.39
N TYR A 1051 -10.56 0.40 30.48
CA TYR A 1051 -9.84 -0.21 29.37
C TYR A 1051 -8.35 0.08 29.51
N ASP A 1052 -7.54 -0.97 29.57
CA ASP A 1052 -6.08 -0.90 29.60
C ASP A 1052 -5.53 -1.49 28.29
N PRO A 1053 -5.01 -0.66 27.37
CA PRO A 1053 -4.42 -1.15 26.13
C PRO A 1053 -2.99 -1.71 26.30
N ASN A 1054 -2.34 -1.46 27.45
CA ASN A 1054 -0.95 -1.85 27.70
C ASN A 1054 -0.79 -2.50 29.12
N PRO A 1055 -1.62 -3.50 29.50
CA PRO A 1055 -1.72 -3.93 30.90
C PRO A 1055 -0.38 -4.43 31.44
N PRO A 1056 -0.05 -4.13 32.72
CA PRO A 1056 1.25 -4.46 33.29
C PRO A 1056 1.44 -5.97 33.33
N GLY A 1057 2.67 -6.42 33.09
CA GLY A 1057 3.00 -7.81 32.81
C GLY A 1057 2.76 -8.75 33.98
N VAL A 1058 1.54 -9.30 34.10
CA VAL A 1058 1.31 -10.50 34.90
C VAL A 1058 1.86 -11.72 34.18
N SER A 1059 2.92 -12.30 34.76
CA SER A 1059 3.63 -13.46 34.25
C SER A 1059 2.69 -14.62 33.87
N GLY A 1060 2.85 -15.14 32.66
CA GLY A 1060 2.11 -16.29 32.14
C GLY A 1060 1.05 -16.01 31.07
N SER A 1061 0.82 -14.76 30.66
CA SER A 1061 -0.19 -14.39 29.65
C SER A 1061 0.27 -14.51 28.18
N SER A 1062 1.08 -15.52 27.86
CA SER A 1062 1.54 -15.84 26.51
C SER A 1062 0.40 -16.35 25.61
N MET A 1063 0.20 -15.75 24.42
CA MET A 1063 -0.70 -16.27 23.39
C MET A 1063 0.06 -17.08 22.34
N LEU A 1064 -0.27 -18.37 22.22
CA LEU A 1064 0.14 -19.19 21.07
C LEU A 1064 -0.67 -18.80 19.82
N ILE A 1065 0.03 -18.47 18.74
CA ILE A 1065 -0.56 -18.29 17.41
C ILE A 1065 0.01 -19.41 16.52
N GLY A 1066 -0.65 -20.57 16.54
CA GLY A 1066 -0.16 -21.76 15.85
C GLY A 1066 1.09 -22.32 16.54
N LYS A 1067 2.26 -22.20 15.90
CA LYS A 1067 3.56 -22.67 16.42
C LYS A 1067 4.40 -21.59 17.11
N GLU A 1068 3.94 -20.33 17.14
CA GLU A 1068 4.70 -19.19 17.66
C GLU A 1068 4.06 -18.62 18.94
N VAL A 1069 4.88 -18.04 19.81
CA VAL A 1069 4.46 -17.35 21.04
C VAL A 1069 4.47 -15.84 20.81
N SER A 1070 3.29 -15.22 20.77
CA SER A 1070 3.14 -13.77 20.63
C SER A 1070 3.40 -13.07 21.98
N LYS A 1071 4.53 -12.35 22.10
CA LYS A 1071 4.86 -11.49 23.26
C LYS A 1071 4.04 -10.17 23.25
N SER A 1072 2.71 -10.28 23.21
CA SER A 1072 1.79 -9.14 23.18
C SER A 1072 0.70 -9.33 24.22
N THR A 1073 0.81 -8.64 25.37
CA THR A 1073 -0.20 -8.71 26.44
C THR A 1073 -1.55 -8.25 25.90
N PRO A 1074 -2.62 -9.08 25.97
CA PRO A 1074 -3.92 -8.70 25.43
C PRO A 1074 -4.53 -7.56 26.25
N SER A 1075 -5.10 -6.55 25.58
CA SER A 1075 -5.71 -5.39 26.24
C SER A 1075 -6.82 -5.81 27.20
N LYS A 1076 -6.78 -5.30 28.44
CA LYS A 1076 -7.66 -5.69 29.54
C LYS A 1076 -8.87 -4.76 29.60
N PHE A 1077 -10.04 -5.33 29.91
CA PHE A 1077 -11.20 -4.59 30.42
C PHE A 1077 -11.49 -5.06 31.84
N GLU A 1078 -11.84 -4.15 32.73
CA GLU A 1078 -12.01 -4.44 34.16
C GLU A 1078 -13.19 -3.70 34.77
N ILE A 1079 -14.05 -4.41 35.52
CA ILE A 1079 -15.18 -3.83 36.25
C ILE A 1079 -14.67 -3.38 37.62
N LEU A 1080 -14.61 -2.07 37.85
CA LEU A 1080 -14.27 -1.51 39.17
C LEU A 1080 -15.52 -1.37 40.06
N GLN A 1081 -16.66 -1.01 39.47
CA GLN A 1081 -17.93 -0.91 40.20
C GLN A 1081 -19.09 -1.36 39.31
N PHE A 1082 -19.67 -2.52 39.61
CA PHE A 1082 -20.91 -3.00 38.99
C PHE A 1082 -22.15 -2.33 39.63
N PRO A 1083 -23.31 -2.22 38.94
CA PRO A 1083 -24.53 -1.72 39.58
C PRO A 1083 -24.99 -2.62 40.74
N ARG A 1084 -25.00 -2.03 41.93
CA ARG A 1084 -25.45 -2.61 43.21
C ARG A 1084 -26.37 -1.60 43.89
N ASP A 1085 -27.27 -2.09 44.73
CA ASP A 1085 -28.12 -1.24 45.58
C ASP A 1085 -28.10 -1.77 47.03
N PRO A 1086 -27.07 -1.42 47.82
CA PRO A 1086 -26.95 -1.87 49.22
C PRO A 1086 -28.00 -1.20 50.13
N ASP A 1087 -28.58 -0.09 49.70
CA ASP A 1087 -29.51 0.73 50.50
C ASP A 1087 -30.99 0.42 50.21
N ASN A 1088 -31.28 -0.47 49.25
CA ASN A 1088 -32.64 -0.75 48.74
C ASN A 1088 -33.38 0.53 48.25
N LYS A 1089 -32.65 1.42 47.55
CA LYS A 1089 -33.16 2.66 46.95
C LYS A 1089 -33.83 2.49 45.59
N LEU A 1090 -33.64 1.34 44.94
CA LEU A 1090 -34.20 0.94 43.66
C LEU A 1090 -35.14 -0.27 43.82
N THR A 1091 -36.11 -0.40 42.92
CA THR A 1091 -36.84 -1.67 42.78
C THR A 1091 -35.94 -2.77 42.19
N PRO A 1092 -36.28 -4.06 42.40
CA PRO A 1092 -35.56 -5.17 41.77
C PRO A 1092 -35.55 -5.14 40.23
N ASP A 1093 -36.46 -4.37 39.61
CA ASP A 1093 -36.52 -4.22 38.15
C ASP A 1093 -35.59 -3.11 37.65
N GLU A 1094 -35.58 -1.94 38.31
CA GLU A 1094 -34.64 -0.85 38.04
C GLU A 1094 -33.18 -1.29 38.24
N LEU A 1095 -32.90 -2.09 39.27
CA LEU A 1095 -31.58 -2.67 39.49
C LEU A 1095 -31.19 -3.63 38.34
N ARG A 1096 -32.09 -4.56 37.94
CA ARG A 1096 -31.85 -5.46 36.79
C ARG A 1096 -31.62 -4.68 35.50
N LYS A 1097 -32.43 -3.65 35.24
CA LYS A 1097 -32.29 -2.74 34.09
C LYS A 1097 -30.92 -2.05 34.07
N ALA A 1098 -30.45 -1.52 35.22
CA ALA A 1098 -29.11 -0.93 35.32
C ALA A 1098 -27.99 -1.95 35.08
N GLN A 1099 -28.12 -3.16 35.63
CA GLN A 1099 -27.15 -4.25 35.42
C GLN A 1099 -27.07 -4.71 33.96
N ILE A 1100 -28.21 -4.78 33.26
CA ILE A 1100 -28.27 -5.03 31.81
C ILE A 1100 -27.65 -3.86 31.04
N GLU A 1101 -28.03 -2.61 31.32
CA GLU A 1101 -27.52 -1.46 30.58
C GLU A 1101 -26.00 -1.28 30.74
N PHE A 1102 -25.47 -1.47 31.95
CA PHE A 1102 -24.03 -1.51 32.21
C PHE A 1102 -23.34 -2.60 31.37
N SER A 1103 -23.83 -3.84 31.47
CA SER A 1103 -23.19 -4.99 30.82
C SER A 1103 -23.28 -4.93 29.30
N MET A 1104 -24.39 -4.43 28.75
CA MET A 1104 -24.55 -4.14 27.33
C MET A 1104 -23.62 -3.00 26.89
N THR A 1105 -23.48 -1.93 27.68
CA THR A 1105 -22.59 -0.79 27.37
C THR A 1105 -21.13 -1.22 27.36
N MET A 1106 -20.69 -1.99 28.36
CA MET A 1106 -19.35 -2.58 28.40
C MET A 1106 -19.13 -3.57 27.24
N ALA A 1107 -20.11 -4.42 26.91
CA ALA A 1107 -20.02 -5.36 25.79
C ALA A 1107 -19.96 -4.64 24.42
N VAL A 1108 -20.71 -3.55 24.23
CA VAL A 1108 -20.62 -2.70 23.03
C VAL A 1108 -19.21 -2.08 22.93
N GLN A 1109 -18.67 -1.55 24.03
CA GLN A 1109 -17.32 -0.99 24.05
C GLN A 1109 -16.24 -2.04 23.76
N ILE A 1110 -16.32 -3.23 24.36
CA ILE A 1110 -15.41 -4.35 24.07
C ILE A 1110 -15.42 -4.64 22.56
N LEU A 1111 -16.60 -4.90 21.99
CA LEU A 1111 -16.74 -5.27 20.58
C LEU A 1111 -16.35 -4.13 19.61
N ALA A 1112 -16.48 -2.87 20.02
CA ALA A 1112 -16.03 -1.72 19.24
C ALA A 1112 -14.49 -1.62 19.12
N THR A 1113 -13.73 -2.10 20.11
CA THR A 1113 -12.25 -2.11 20.05
C THR A 1113 -11.66 -3.23 19.18
N LEU A 1114 -12.43 -4.29 18.89
CA LEU A 1114 -11.96 -5.45 18.14
C LEU A 1114 -11.86 -5.16 16.63
N ASP A 1115 -10.87 -5.75 15.98
CA ASP A 1115 -10.62 -5.57 14.55
C ASP A 1115 -11.15 -6.76 13.70
N LYS A 1116 -11.67 -7.81 14.34
CA LYS A 1116 -12.35 -8.99 13.77
C LYS A 1116 -13.32 -9.60 14.82
N PRO A 1117 -14.35 -10.36 14.43
CA PRO A 1117 -15.15 -11.12 15.38
C PRO A 1117 -14.30 -12.14 16.16
N PRO A 1118 -14.57 -12.35 17.45
CA PRO A 1118 -14.01 -13.45 18.24
C PRO A 1118 -14.26 -14.81 17.58
N THR A 1119 -13.30 -15.74 17.69
CA THR A 1119 -13.44 -17.13 17.22
C THR A 1119 -13.11 -18.12 18.33
N LYS A 1120 -13.34 -19.42 18.10
CA LYS A 1120 -12.94 -20.47 19.04
C LYS A 1120 -11.42 -20.48 19.27
N ASP A 1121 -10.65 -20.19 18.22
CA ASP A 1121 -9.17 -20.21 18.23
C ASP A 1121 -8.58 -18.88 18.71
N LYS A 1122 -9.36 -17.79 18.67
CA LYS A 1122 -9.04 -16.47 19.24
C LYS A 1122 -10.23 -15.94 20.05
N PRO A 1123 -10.51 -16.52 21.23
CA PRO A 1123 -11.70 -16.21 22.02
C PRO A 1123 -11.52 -14.99 22.92
N LEU A 1124 -12.63 -14.31 23.22
CA LEU A 1124 -12.67 -13.37 24.34
C LEU A 1124 -12.63 -14.16 25.65
N CYS A 1125 -11.66 -13.84 26.51
CA CYS A 1125 -11.54 -14.45 27.84
C CYS A 1125 -12.14 -13.51 28.90
N ILE A 1126 -13.09 -14.02 29.69
CA ILE A 1126 -13.67 -13.32 30.84
C ILE A 1126 -13.09 -13.98 32.10
N ASN A 1127 -12.24 -13.26 32.83
CA ASN A 1127 -11.68 -13.73 34.10
C ASN A 1127 -12.66 -13.40 35.24
N GLY A 1128 -13.31 -14.42 35.79
CA GLY A 1128 -14.31 -14.29 36.84
C GLY A 1128 -13.81 -14.75 38.20
N PHE A 1129 -13.89 -13.88 39.19
CA PHE A 1129 -13.46 -14.14 40.57
C PHE A 1129 -14.61 -14.62 41.46
N SER A 1130 -14.28 -15.35 42.53
CA SER A 1130 -15.23 -15.79 43.56
C SER A 1130 -16.08 -14.62 44.10
N GLY A 1131 -17.35 -14.88 44.36
CA GLY A 1131 -18.31 -13.85 44.78
C GLY A 1131 -18.82 -12.90 43.68
N LYS A 1132 -18.21 -12.86 42.49
CA LYS A 1132 -18.64 -12.00 41.36
C LYS A 1132 -19.38 -12.76 40.24
N GLN A 1133 -20.21 -13.73 40.63
CA GLN A 1133 -20.92 -14.63 39.70
C GLN A 1133 -21.86 -13.89 38.75
N ASP A 1134 -22.60 -12.91 39.26
CA ASP A 1134 -23.57 -12.12 38.51
C ASP A 1134 -22.90 -11.15 37.53
N GLU A 1135 -21.81 -10.49 37.93
CA GLU A 1135 -21.04 -9.58 37.07
C GLU A 1135 -20.52 -10.31 35.82
N VAL A 1136 -19.97 -11.52 36.01
CA VAL A 1136 -19.53 -12.41 34.93
C VAL A 1136 -20.71 -12.89 34.07
N ALA A 1137 -21.82 -13.27 34.69
CA ALA A 1137 -22.98 -13.84 34.02
C ALA A 1137 -23.73 -12.84 33.12
N TYR A 1138 -23.92 -11.60 33.59
CA TYR A 1138 -24.53 -10.53 32.80
C TYR A 1138 -23.62 -10.10 31.65
N LEU A 1139 -22.30 -9.93 31.88
CA LEU A 1139 -21.36 -9.57 30.82
C LEU A 1139 -21.26 -10.66 29.73
N TRP A 1140 -21.17 -11.94 30.13
CA TRP A 1140 -21.17 -13.06 29.18
C TRP A 1140 -22.47 -13.11 28.35
N THR A 1141 -23.62 -12.90 29.01
CA THR A 1141 -24.93 -12.89 28.34
C THR A 1141 -25.05 -11.71 27.37
N ALA A 1142 -24.60 -10.51 27.76
CA ALA A 1142 -24.59 -9.32 26.89
C ALA A 1142 -23.71 -9.50 25.65
N LEU A 1143 -22.48 -10.01 25.83
CA LEU A 1143 -21.57 -10.32 24.72
C LEU A 1143 -22.17 -11.38 23.77
N ALA A 1144 -22.77 -12.44 24.31
CA ALA A 1144 -23.38 -13.49 23.49
C ALA A 1144 -24.60 -13.00 22.69
N ILE A 1145 -25.43 -12.12 23.26
CA ILE A 1145 -26.60 -11.53 22.58
C ILE A 1145 -26.16 -10.59 21.44
N LEU A 1146 -25.13 -9.77 21.65
CA LEU A 1146 -24.58 -8.89 20.62
C LEU A 1146 -23.88 -9.69 19.51
N GLY A 1147 -23.13 -10.73 19.87
CA GLY A 1147 -22.42 -11.62 18.96
C GLY A 1147 -23.32 -12.50 18.09
N GLU A 1148 -24.46 -12.96 18.60
CA GLU A 1148 -25.40 -13.80 17.82
C GLU A 1148 -25.99 -13.04 16.62
N LYS A 1149 -26.20 -11.72 16.74
CA LYS A 1149 -27.07 -10.94 15.85
C LYS A 1149 -26.41 -9.74 15.14
N ASN A 1150 -25.10 -9.55 15.25
CA ASN A 1150 -24.39 -8.50 14.50
C ASN A 1150 -23.81 -9.06 13.18
N PRO A 1151 -24.27 -8.66 11.99
CA PRO A 1151 -23.90 -9.29 10.72
C PRO A 1151 -22.44 -9.04 10.26
N LYS A 1152 -21.70 -8.15 10.93
CA LYS A 1152 -20.28 -7.88 10.67
C LYS A 1152 -19.34 -8.31 11.81
N MET A 1153 -19.90 -8.56 12.99
CA MET A 1153 -19.19 -9.02 14.20
C MET A 1153 -19.90 -10.26 14.77
N GLN A 1154 -20.28 -11.21 13.91
CA GLN A 1154 -21.02 -12.40 14.33
C GLN A 1154 -20.07 -13.44 14.94
N PHE A 1155 -20.42 -13.98 16.11
CA PHE A 1155 -19.68 -15.08 16.75
C PHE A 1155 -20.62 -15.97 17.58
N SER A 1156 -20.28 -17.25 17.73
CA SER A 1156 -21.03 -18.15 18.60
C SER A 1156 -20.60 -17.98 20.08
N PRO A 1157 -21.44 -18.41 21.04
CA PRO A 1157 -21.05 -18.43 22.46
C PRO A 1157 -19.82 -19.26 22.81
N ASP A 1158 -19.24 -20.03 21.87
CA ASP A 1158 -17.97 -20.77 22.03
C ASP A 1158 -16.73 -19.89 21.86
N ALA A 1159 -16.87 -18.70 21.26
CA ALA A 1159 -15.81 -17.70 21.23
C ALA A 1159 -15.72 -16.87 22.54
N LEU A 1160 -16.52 -17.21 23.55
CA LEU A 1160 -16.52 -16.60 24.89
C LEU A 1160 -16.08 -17.63 25.95
N VAL A 1161 -14.84 -17.52 26.42
CA VAL A 1161 -14.25 -18.42 27.42
C VAL A 1161 -14.26 -17.75 28.79
N VAL A 1162 -15.00 -18.31 29.75
CA VAL A 1162 -14.91 -17.89 31.16
C VAL A 1162 -13.78 -18.66 31.84
N ARG A 1163 -12.92 -17.95 32.57
CA ARG A 1163 -11.81 -18.48 33.39
C ARG A 1163 -11.94 -17.99 34.84
N GLY A 1164 -11.13 -18.54 35.73
CA GLY A 1164 -11.15 -18.18 37.16
C GLY A 1164 -12.20 -18.93 37.98
N ASN A 1165 -12.36 -18.54 39.25
CA ASN A 1165 -13.10 -19.27 40.27
C ASN A 1165 -14.48 -18.69 40.62
N SER A 1166 -15.08 -17.87 39.76
CA SER A 1166 -16.44 -17.33 40.00
C SER A 1166 -17.49 -18.41 40.29
N GLY A 1167 -17.48 -19.51 39.55
CA GLY A 1167 -18.50 -20.57 39.62
C GLY A 1167 -19.69 -20.38 38.67
N PHE A 1168 -19.71 -19.32 37.85
CA PHE A 1168 -20.64 -19.21 36.73
C PHE A 1168 -20.32 -20.26 35.66
N ASN A 1169 -21.35 -20.96 35.15
CA ASN A 1169 -21.21 -22.00 34.13
C ASN A 1169 -21.86 -21.57 32.80
N PRO A 1170 -21.07 -21.16 31.78
CA PRO A 1170 -21.58 -20.81 30.45
C PRO A 1170 -22.39 -21.92 29.78
N ASN A 1171 -22.06 -23.19 30.01
CA ASN A 1171 -22.74 -24.31 29.35
C ASN A 1171 -24.19 -24.47 29.85
N ALA A 1172 -24.50 -24.06 31.08
CA ALA A 1172 -25.86 -24.05 31.61
C ALA A 1172 -26.76 -22.99 30.96
N GLN A 1173 -26.20 -22.02 30.23
CA GLN A 1173 -26.96 -20.99 29.50
C GLN A 1173 -27.34 -21.39 28.07
N ARG A 1174 -26.80 -22.52 27.56
CA ARG A 1174 -26.88 -22.91 26.15
C ARG A 1174 -28.00 -23.91 25.87
N GLY A 1175 -28.66 -23.76 24.72
CA GLY A 1175 -29.74 -24.63 24.25
C GLY A 1175 -29.24 -26.01 23.80
N ARG A 1176 -30.15 -27.00 23.77
CA ARG A 1176 -29.81 -28.42 23.51
C ARG A 1176 -29.54 -28.77 22.05
N LEU A 1177 -29.86 -27.87 21.11
CA LEU A 1177 -29.50 -27.99 19.68
C LEU A 1177 -28.77 -26.73 19.20
N TYR A 1178 -29.37 -25.54 19.37
CA TYR A 1178 -28.75 -24.23 19.09
C TYR A 1178 -29.30 -23.15 20.04
N GLY A 1179 -28.65 -21.99 20.09
CA GLY A 1179 -29.10 -20.81 20.83
C GLY A 1179 -28.99 -20.91 22.36
N PHE A 1180 -29.79 -20.11 23.05
CA PHE A 1180 -29.85 -20.04 24.52
C PHE A 1180 -30.86 -21.04 25.11
N ALA A 1181 -30.66 -21.45 26.37
CA ALA A 1181 -31.62 -22.27 27.10
C ALA A 1181 -32.85 -21.45 27.56
N ASN A 1182 -34.02 -22.08 27.65
CA ASN A 1182 -35.23 -21.45 28.22
C ASN A 1182 -35.08 -21.08 29.71
N THR A 1183 -34.10 -21.67 30.40
CA THR A 1183 -33.72 -21.37 31.80
C THR A 1183 -32.51 -20.44 31.91
N SER A 1184 -32.01 -19.90 30.78
CA SER A 1184 -30.86 -19.00 30.78
C SER A 1184 -31.21 -17.60 31.29
N ILE A 1185 -30.21 -16.87 31.75
CA ILE A 1185 -30.31 -15.45 32.15
C ILE A 1185 -30.78 -14.58 30.98
N LYS A 1186 -30.55 -15.00 29.73
CA LYS A 1186 -31.19 -14.36 28.58
C LYS A 1186 -32.72 -14.43 28.69
N ALA A 1187 -33.25 -15.64 28.81
CA ALA A 1187 -34.69 -15.91 28.79
C ALA A 1187 -35.41 -15.43 30.07
N THR A 1188 -34.73 -15.46 31.23
CA THR A 1188 -35.35 -15.14 32.53
C THR A 1188 -35.11 -13.71 33.00
N VAL A 1189 -34.15 -12.97 32.41
CA VAL A 1189 -33.82 -11.60 32.80
C VAL A 1189 -33.76 -10.65 31.61
N PHE A 1190 -32.93 -10.92 30.60
CA PHE A 1190 -32.69 -9.95 29.51
C PHE A 1190 -33.91 -9.76 28.60
N ASP A 1191 -34.63 -10.84 28.24
CA ASP A 1191 -35.74 -10.76 27.27
C ASP A 1191 -36.92 -9.88 27.77
N ALA A 1192 -37.05 -9.67 29.08
CA ALA A 1192 -37.99 -8.70 29.67
C ALA A 1192 -37.66 -7.23 29.33
N HIS A 1193 -36.40 -6.92 28.99
CA HIS A 1193 -35.91 -5.59 28.66
C HIS A 1193 -35.45 -5.49 27.19
N SER A 1194 -36.07 -6.28 26.30
CA SER A 1194 -35.73 -6.38 24.87
C SER A 1194 -35.52 -5.05 24.14
N ALA A 1195 -36.31 -4.01 24.41
CA ALA A 1195 -36.14 -2.69 23.78
C ALA A 1195 -34.81 -1.99 24.12
N LEU A 1196 -34.32 -2.12 25.36
CA LEU A 1196 -33.01 -1.61 25.78
C LEU A 1196 -31.88 -2.33 25.01
N ILE A 1197 -32.01 -3.65 24.89
CA ILE A 1197 -31.06 -4.53 24.20
C ILE A 1197 -31.03 -4.23 22.71
N ASP A 1198 -32.20 -4.02 22.09
CA ASP A 1198 -32.31 -3.72 20.67
C ASP A 1198 -31.79 -2.34 20.30
N ASN A 1199 -31.88 -1.35 21.20
CA ASN A 1199 -31.20 -0.06 21.02
C ASN A 1199 -29.68 -0.23 21.03
N LYS A 1200 -29.10 -0.86 22.08
CA LYS A 1200 -27.65 -1.11 22.16
C LYS A 1200 -27.14 -2.01 21.01
N ARG A 1201 -27.95 -2.95 20.53
CA ARG A 1201 -27.70 -3.77 19.34
C ARG A 1201 -27.70 -2.95 18.05
N GLN A 1202 -28.62 -2.00 17.91
CA GLN A 1202 -28.64 -1.07 16.79
C GLN A 1202 -27.41 -0.16 16.81
N ASP A 1203 -27.02 0.40 17.96
CA ASP A 1203 -25.83 1.25 18.08
C ASP A 1203 -24.57 0.54 17.57
N LEU A 1204 -24.28 -0.65 18.11
CA LEU A 1204 -23.15 -1.45 17.64
C LEU A 1204 -23.28 -1.84 16.16
N ALA A 1205 -24.50 -2.08 15.65
CA ALA A 1205 -24.72 -2.36 14.24
C ALA A 1205 -24.50 -1.13 13.33
N LYS A 1206 -24.80 0.11 13.77
CA LYS A 1206 -24.44 1.35 13.05
C LYS A 1206 -22.92 1.38 12.82
N LEU A 1207 -22.15 1.17 13.89
CA LEU A 1207 -20.69 1.16 13.82
C LEU A 1207 -20.17 0.01 12.96
N THR A 1208 -20.49 -1.24 13.28
CA THR A 1208 -19.87 -2.40 12.62
C THR A 1208 -20.28 -2.52 11.15
N THR A 1209 -21.50 -2.12 10.78
CA THR A 1209 -21.93 -2.16 9.37
C THR A 1209 -21.07 -1.26 8.49
N LYS A 1210 -20.70 -0.05 8.97
CA LYS A 1210 -19.86 0.89 8.22
C LYS A 1210 -18.36 0.61 8.40
N ARG A 1211 -17.88 0.41 9.64
CA ARG A 1211 -16.46 0.14 9.95
C ARG A 1211 -15.93 -1.12 9.28
N PHE A 1212 -16.80 -2.09 8.97
CA PHE A 1212 -16.46 -3.31 8.23
C PHE A 1212 -17.05 -3.35 6.80
N ASP A 1213 -17.51 -2.23 6.22
CA ASP A 1213 -17.76 -2.17 4.77
C ASP A 1213 -16.47 -1.80 4.04
N THR A 1214 -15.97 -2.71 3.21
CA THR A 1214 -14.77 -2.47 2.39
C THR A 1214 -15.11 -1.77 1.08
N LYS A 1215 -16.38 -1.72 0.65
CA LYS A 1215 -16.77 -1.11 -0.63
C LYS A 1215 -16.31 0.35 -0.82
N PRO A 1216 -16.35 1.24 0.19
CA PRO A 1216 -15.87 2.61 0.03
C PRO A 1216 -14.35 2.66 -0.15
N ILE A 1217 -13.61 1.85 0.62
CA ILE A 1217 -12.14 1.73 0.48
C ILE A 1217 -11.76 1.14 -0.87
N ASN A 1218 -12.34 0.01 -1.26
CA ASN A 1218 -12.12 -0.59 -2.58
C ASN A 1218 -12.35 0.42 -3.71
N LYS A 1219 -13.44 1.20 -3.66
CA LYS A 1219 -13.72 2.26 -4.64
C LYS A 1219 -12.71 3.40 -4.63
N VAL A 1220 -12.15 3.75 -3.48
CA VAL A 1220 -11.01 4.68 -3.39
C VAL A 1220 -9.78 4.06 -4.04
N GLU A 1221 -9.44 2.81 -3.74
CA GLU A 1221 -8.25 2.17 -4.28
C GLU A 1221 -8.33 1.98 -5.81
N GLU A 1222 -9.46 1.47 -6.30
CA GLU A 1222 -9.83 1.34 -7.72
C GLU A 1222 -9.84 2.71 -8.40
N GLY A 1223 -10.55 3.69 -7.84
CA GLY A 1223 -10.64 5.04 -8.38
C GLY A 1223 -9.30 5.78 -8.45
N THR A 1224 -8.41 5.55 -7.48
CA THR A 1224 -7.04 6.09 -7.47
C THR A 1224 -6.20 5.47 -8.57
N GLU A 1225 -6.25 4.15 -8.75
CA GLU A 1225 -5.55 3.45 -9.85
C GLU A 1225 -6.09 3.87 -11.23
N GLU A 1226 -7.41 3.98 -11.37
CA GLU A 1226 -8.04 4.45 -12.61
C GLU A 1226 -7.78 5.93 -12.89
N ALA A 1227 -7.65 6.79 -11.86
CA ALA A 1227 -7.29 8.20 -12.03
C ALA A 1227 -5.83 8.34 -12.49
N THR A 1228 -4.89 7.74 -11.78
CA THR A 1228 -3.47 7.69 -12.17
C THR A 1228 -3.28 7.11 -13.57
N LYS A 1229 -4.11 6.14 -13.98
CA LYS A 1229 -4.14 5.62 -15.35
C LYS A 1229 -4.74 6.61 -16.35
N GLU A 1230 -5.87 7.27 -16.06
CA GLU A 1230 -6.43 8.32 -16.93
C GLU A 1230 -5.43 9.46 -17.15
N TYR A 1231 -4.68 9.83 -16.09
CA TYR A 1231 -3.62 10.82 -16.14
C TYR A 1231 -2.48 10.40 -17.09
N LYS A 1232 -1.89 9.23 -16.86
CA LYS A 1232 -0.71 8.74 -17.61
C LYS A 1232 -1.05 8.31 -19.04
N ASP A 1233 -2.15 7.61 -19.25
CA ASP A 1233 -2.52 7.04 -20.55
C ASP A 1233 -3.26 8.00 -21.47
N LYS A 1234 -3.90 9.07 -20.94
CA LYS A 1234 -4.77 9.97 -21.74
C LYS A 1234 -4.51 11.46 -21.55
N LEU A 1235 -4.20 11.94 -20.34
CA LEU A 1235 -3.93 13.37 -20.14
C LEU A 1235 -2.51 13.75 -20.58
N LYS A 1236 -1.50 12.91 -20.32
CA LYS A 1236 -0.13 13.07 -20.84
C LYS A 1236 0.06 12.73 -22.32
N THR A 1237 -0.95 12.21 -23.00
CA THR A 1237 -0.86 11.70 -24.39
C THR A 1237 -1.86 12.36 -25.34
N GLY A 1238 -2.97 12.90 -24.81
CA GLY A 1238 -4.07 13.44 -25.58
C GLY A 1238 -4.02 14.96 -25.81
N LYS A 1239 -5.19 15.53 -26.10
CA LYS A 1239 -5.40 16.95 -26.48
C LYS A 1239 -4.86 18.00 -25.51
N VAL A 1240 -4.57 17.64 -24.26
CA VAL A 1240 -4.18 18.54 -23.17
C VAL A 1240 -2.76 18.27 -22.66
N LYS A 1241 -1.98 17.49 -23.42
CA LYS A 1241 -0.64 17.05 -23.05
C LYS A 1241 0.26 18.23 -22.64
N THR A 1242 0.34 19.25 -23.48
CA THR A 1242 1.23 20.41 -23.30
C THR A 1242 0.86 21.20 -22.04
N GLU A 1243 -0.44 21.34 -21.75
CA GLU A 1243 -0.95 21.98 -20.54
C GLU A 1243 -0.60 21.23 -19.26
N ILE A 1244 -0.49 19.90 -19.33
CA ILE A 1244 -0.07 19.04 -18.21
C ILE A 1244 1.46 19.09 -18.04
N GLU A 1245 2.25 18.89 -19.10
CA GLU A 1245 3.72 18.91 -19.02
C GLU A 1245 4.25 20.25 -18.49
N ASN A 1246 3.70 21.38 -18.96
CA ASN A 1246 4.06 22.71 -18.45
C ASN A 1246 3.70 22.90 -16.96
N ALA A 1247 2.61 22.28 -16.50
CA ALA A 1247 2.19 22.36 -15.10
C ALA A 1247 3.01 21.42 -14.19
N GLU A 1248 3.44 20.26 -14.70
CA GLU A 1248 4.39 19.37 -14.00
C GLU A 1248 5.75 20.04 -13.79
N GLN A 1249 6.33 20.64 -14.85
CA GLN A 1249 7.60 21.35 -14.72
C GLN A 1249 7.52 22.46 -13.65
N LYS A 1250 6.46 23.28 -13.69
CA LYS A 1250 6.24 24.34 -12.70
C LYS A 1250 6.08 23.80 -11.27
N VAL A 1251 5.37 22.68 -11.08
CA VAL A 1251 5.21 22.06 -9.74
C VAL A 1251 6.55 21.55 -9.21
N GLU A 1252 7.43 21.02 -10.06
CA GLU A 1252 8.76 20.57 -9.65
C GLU A 1252 9.71 21.75 -9.36
N GLU A 1253 9.64 22.82 -10.15
CA GLU A 1253 10.32 24.10 -9.88
C GLU A 1253 9.86 24.71 -8.54
N ASP A 1254 8.55 24.77 -8.28
CA ASP A 1254 7.96 25.27 -7.02
C ASP A 1254 8.31 24.39 -5.79
N LYS A 1255 8.66 23.11 -5.96
CA LYS A 1255 9.26 22.26 -4.90
C LYS A 1255 10.73 22.61 -4.69
N SER A 1256 11.50 22.74 -5.77
CA SER A 1256 12.94 22.99 -5.72
C SER A 1256 13.31 24.32 -5.04
N LEU A 1257 12.37 25.26 -5.01
CA LEU A 1257 12.47 26.57 -4.35
C LEU A 1257 12.03 26.58 -2.87
N LYS A 1258 11.69 25.42 -2.29
CA LYS A 1258 11.23 25.27 -0.88
C LYS A 1258 12.14 24.40 -0.02
N ILE A 1259 13.34 24.09 -0.51
CA ILE A 1259 14.41 23.34 0.17
C ILE A 1259 15.60 24.29 0.39
#